data_AF-A0A1A3H4I6-F1
#
_entry.id   AF-A0A1A3H4I6-F1
#
_cell.length_a   1.000
_cell.length_b   1.000
_cell.length_c   1.000
_cell.angle_alpha   90.00
_cell.angle_beta   90.00
_cell.angle_gamma   90.00
#
_symmetry.space_group_name_H-M   'P 1'
#
loop_
_entity.id
_entity.type
_entity.pdbx_description
1 polymer ?
#
loop_
_entity_poly.entity_id
_entity_poly.type
_entity_poly.pdbx_seq_one_letter_code
_entity_poly.pdbx_strand_id
1 'polypeptide(L)'
;MTMPFGLVLWLILTPVCVWLVLNDRAHKTVVLFYDVNDEHHSWFDQLVTTWSWLTGSQRLWRIMQSGAVTTTYQFKTNAGAGRVINRLNASATITGPTQLSTNITVPSVVAGNAGLYFLPDRMLIREGKHFSDITYADLHLDSGVTRFIEDNTPPADAQQVDYTWQYVNVKGGPDRRYNNNRMLPIMLYSTIDLTSRQGLHWQLQVSRMDAAAPVCRALSDAPALAAAPPEAKPALKNPAPQPPQPPRGTAFTALPVGLPPTAARPVAAQPRSKQSQKRSAQHPLRPTITSAQLTRKPTPYPINGLTFTAIDIETTGLDPQTDRIVEIGLVKFASDGTIIDEFATLINNPGSSRGALAVHGINDSDLVGAPDTEQVLSEVFSFIAGTLLVAHNLEFESDFLVAATQRGGLRLPQNTLGLCTLVTARRQLDGRAFTLTAMYKTATGRWIDHQHNALADARAVREVLLWLLAQSPAPLHLTMAPPAQSESALPVEQCQICCRPVPLVRASVAELLDAFPQSPTPRRGDPAEVDRYRNLLAHAVEDGRLSYEEAALLTKQARLTRLTGTQLRALHQLAWDNTYPDAKTADWASFTPTQRREMFLLADALGLAELADTIHEVIEECSEPTPSEHARYLRHLRVAIVGDDTTIVDLREHAEEYGAKLAVKITKTVRWMVTLTPDSSDSRHASARALGIPLINPAQGWIQINEAIREAEMKAFEHQQQITASAALRERRAAEADAYWRPTWRAVELDHDPGPQAWDE
;
A
#
# COMPACT_ATOMS: atom_id res chain seq x y z
N MET A 1 -61.79 -33.20 9.17
CA MET A 1 -61.02 -32.06 8.64
C MET A 1 -59.66 -32.59 8.20
N THR A 2 -59.33 -32.52 6.92
CA THR A 2 -57.97 -32.81 6.42
C THR A 2 -57.10 -31.58 6.66
N MET A 3 -56.00 -31.69 7.42
CA MET A 3 -55.03 -30.60 7.48
C MET A 3 -54.40 -30.42 6.10
N PRO A 4 -54.27 -29.17 5.59
CA PRO A 4 -53.65 -28.94 4.30
C PRO A 4 -52.17 -29.37 4.34
N PHE A 5 -51.75 -30.14 3.33
CA PHE A 5 -50.44 -30.82 3.30
C PHE A 5 -49.25 -29.87 3.53
N GLY A 6 -49.33 -28.64 3.01
CA GLY A 6 -48.31 -27.61 3.21
C GLY A 6 -48.10 -27.18 4.67
N LEU A 7 -49.10 -27.34 5.55
CA LEU A 7 -49.01 -27.01 6.97
C LEU A 7 -48.26 -28.11 7.75
N VAL A 8 -48.50 -29.37 7.41
CA VAL A 8 -47.70 -30.52 7.91
C VAL A 8 -46.25 -30.41 7.41
N LEU A 9 -46.07 -30.05 6.14
CA LEU A 9 -44.75 -29.82 5.54
C LEU A 9 -43.98 -28.70 6.27
N TRP A 10 -44.65 -27.57 6.57
CA TRP A 10 -44.08 -26.48 7.39
C TRP A 10 -43.71 -26.96 8.79
N LEU A 11 -44.61 -27.65 9.49
CA LEU A 11 -44.37 -28.16 10.85
C LEU A 11 -43.16 -29.11 10.95
N ILE A 12 -42.73 -29.74 9.85
CA ILE A 12 -41.51 -30.57 9.79
C ILE A 12 -40.30 -29.76 9.32
N LEU A 13 -40.45 -28.90 8.31
CA LEU A 13 -39.33 -28.11 7.77
C LEU A 13 -38.87 -27.00 8.70
N THR A 14 -39.74 -26.31 9.43
CA THR A 14 -39.28 -25.21 10.31
C THR A 14 -38.36 -25.72 11.43
N PRO A 15 -38.67 -26.80 12.17
CA PRO A 15 -37.74 -27.38 13.14
C PRO A 15 -36.42 -27.85 12.52
N VAL A 16 -36.45 -28.46 11.32
CA VAL A 16 -35.24 -28.93 10.62
C VAL A 16 -34.37 -27.73 10.17
N CYS A 17 -34.96 -26.68 9.60
CA CYS A 17 -34.23 -25.47 9.23
C CYS A 17 -33.67 -24.73 10.46
N VAL A 18 -34.42 -24.67 11.57
CA VAL A 18 -33.91 -24.12 12.84
C VAL A 18 -32.76 -24.97 13.38
N TRP A 19 -32.86 -26.30 13.37
CA TRP A 19 -31.78 -27.18 13.79
C TRP A 19 -30.54 -27.04 12.91
N LEU A 20 -30.69 -26.98 11.58
CA LEU A 20 -29.59 -26.73 10.65
C LEU A 20 -28.90 -25.38 10.91
N VAL A 21 -29.66 -24.31 11.14
CA VAL A 21 -29.10 -22.98 11.48
C VAL A 21 -28.39 -22.98 12.84
N LEU A 22 -28.89 -23.72 13.84
CA LEU A 22 -28.24 -23.87 15.14
C LEU A 22 -26.97 -24.71 15.05
N ASN A 23 -26.98 -25.80 14.28
CA ASN A 23 -25.83 -26.68 14.07
C ASN A 23 -24.73 -25.98 13.25
N ASP A 24 -25.10 -25.25 12.19
CA ASP A 24 -24.20 -24.41 11.40
C ASP A 24 -23.53 -23.31 12.24
N ARG A 25 -24.29 -22.69 13.16
CA ARG A 25 -23.73 -21.75 14.15
C ARG A 25 -22.76 -22.45 15.11
N ALA A 26 -23.15 -23.59 15.67
CA ALA A 26 -22.31 -24.33 16.62
C ALA A 26 -20.95 -24.73 16.02
N HIS A 27 -20.92 -25.19 14.76
CA HIS A 27 -19.66 -25.48 14.05
C HIS A 27 -18.85 -24.24 13.65
N LYS A 28 -19.42 -23.03 13.73
CA LYS A 28 -18.76 -21.75 13.40
C LYS A 28 -18.46 -20.88 14.64
N THR A 29 -18.70 -21.40 15.84
CA THR A 29 -18.33 -20.74 17.10
C THR A 29 -17.08 -21.39 17.68
N VAL A 30 -15.98 -20.65 17.68
CA VAL A 30 -14.78 -20.98 18.46
C VAL A 30 -15.09 -20.69 19.93
N VAL A 31 -14.71 -21.61 20.83
CA VAL A 31 -14.82 -21.42 22.28
C VAL A 31 -13.42 -21.20 22.85
N LEU A 32 -13.23 -20.07 23.54
CA LEU A 32 -11.94 -19.65 24.07
C LEU A 32 -12.12 -19.30 25.56
N PHE A 33 -11.49 -20.09 26.43
CA PHE A 33 -11.51 -19.88 27.88
C PHE A 33 -10.20 -19.22 28.32
N TYR A 34 -10.30 -18.08 28.99
CA TYR A 34 -9.20 -17.47 29.73
C TYR A 34 -9.20 -18.02 31.14
N ASP A 35 -8.10 -18.66 31.55
CA ASP A 35 -7.82 -18.97 32.95
C ASP A 35 -7.31 -17.70 33.65
N VAL A 36 -7.71 -17.48 34.90
CA VAL A 36 -7.69 -16.15 35.53
C VAL A 36 -6.72 -16.11 36.71
N ASN A 37 -5.50 -15.63 36.43
CA ASN A 37 -4.51 -15.16 37.41
C ASN A 37 -3.61 -14.08 36.77
N ASP A 38 -2.76 -13.45 37.59
CA ASP A 38 -1.67 -12.54 37.23
C ASP A 38 -2.03 -11.16 36.63
N GLU A 39 -0.98 -10.34 36.45
CA GLU A 39 -1.00 -8.90 36.16
C GLU A 39 -1.84 -8.51 34.94
N HIS A 40 -1.79 -9.32 33.88
CA HIS A 40 -2.59 -9.17 32.65
C HIS A 40 -4.10 -9.07 32.93
N HIS A 41 -4.62 -9.77 33.95
CA HIS A 41 -6.03 -9.69 34.32
C HIS A 41 -6.39 -8.30 34.88
N SER A 42 -5.56 -7.77 35.78
CA SER A 42 -5.81 -6.47 36.42
C SER A 42 -5.80 -5.31 35.42
N TRP A 43 -4.90 -5.36 34.43
CA TRP A 43 -4.91 -4.46 33.29
C TRP A 43 -6.18 -4.60 32.44
N PHE A 44 -6.60 -5.83 32.12
CA PHE A 44 -7.76 -6.05 31.27
C PHE A 44 -9.09 -5.62 31.94
N ASP A 45 -9.24 -5.85 33.25
CA ASP A 45 -10.36 -5.31 34.04
C ASP A 45 -10.38 -3.77 34.04
N GLN A 46 -9.21 -3.13 34.12
CA GLN A 46 -9.08 -1.67 33.98
C GLN A 46 -9.47 -1.20 32.57
N LEU A 47 -9.11 -1.93 31.53
CA LEU A 47 -9.53 -1.65 30.15
C LEU A 47 -11.05 -1.79 29.99
N VAL A 48 -11.65 -2.89 30.45
CA VAL A 48 -13.10 -3.13 30.43
C VAL A 48 -13.85 -2.01 31.17
N THR A 49 -13.36 -1.62 32.36
CA THR A 49 -13.93 -0.53 33.16
C THR A 49 -13.82 0.80 32.42
N THR A 50 -12.68 1.07 31.78
CA THR A 50 -12.44 2.30 31.01
C THR A 50 -13.22 2.31 29.69
N TRP A 51 -13.66 1.17 29.16
CA TRP A 51 -14.52 1.11 27.97
C TRP A 51 -15.87 1.82 28.17
N SER A 52 -16.30 2.01 29.42
CA SER A 52 -17.49 2.80 29.78
C SER A 52 -17.47 4.24 29.24
N TRP A 53 -16.29 4.83 28.98
CA TRP A 53 -16.19 6.14 28.32
C TRP A 53 -16.66 6.11 26.86
N LEU A 54 -16.42 5.01 26.13
CA LEU A 54 -16.93 4.84 24.76
C LEU A 54 -18.39 4.36 24.74
N THR A 55 -18.76 3.39 25.57
CA THR A 55 -20.14 2.86 25.59
C THR A 55 -21.14 3.86 26.19
N GLY A 56 -20.66 4.76 27.05
CA GLY A 56 -21.39 5.90 27.61
C GLY A 56 -21.30 7.20 26.79
N SER A 57 -20.91 7.12 25.51
CA SER A 57 -20.98 8.22 24.54
C SER A 57 -22.18 8.03 23.61
N GLN A 58 -22.96 9.08 23.35
CA GLN A 58 -24.20 9.01 22.56
C GLN A 58 -23.94 8.68 21.08
N ARG A 59 -22.80 9.08 20.52
CA ARG A 59 -22.37 8.69 19.16
C ARG A 59 -20.87 8.39 19.09
N LEU A 60 -20.55 7.40 18.26
CA LEU A 60 -19.21 7.01 17.87
C LEU A 60 -19.19 6.84 16.35
N TRP A 61 -18.08 7.16 15.70
CA TRP A 61 -17.91 7.05 14.25
C TRP A 61 -16.53 6.48 13.89
N ARG A 62 -16.44 5.70 12.82
CA ARG A 62 -15.17 5.43 12.10
C ARG A 62 -15.06 6.44 10.95
N ILE A 63 -13.95 7.15 10.87
CA ILE A 63 -13.63 7.98 9.71
C ILE A 63 -13.06 7.06 8.62
N MET A 64 -13.76 6.98 7.49
CA MET A 64 -13.40 6.08 6.38
C MET A 64 -12.50 6.74 5.35
N GLN A 65 -12.65 8.06 5.15
CA GLN A 65 -11.89 8.83 4.16
C GLN A 65 -11.89 10.31 4.57
N SER A 66 -10.84 11.05 4.20
CA SER A 66 -10.80 12.51 4.31
C SER A 66 -10.26 13.17 3.05
N GLY A 67 -10.98 14.16 2.52
CA GLY A 67 -10.56 14.97 1.37
C GLY A 67 -10.28 16.40 1.79
N ALA A 68 -9.14 16.95 1.36
CA ALA A 68 -8.82 18.37 1.57
C ALA A 68 -9.75 19.25 0.71
N VAL A 69 -10.23 20.35 1.25
CA VAL A 69 -11.08 21.31 0.52
C VAL A 69 -10.18 22.28 -0.24
N THR A 70 -9.85 21.92 -1.49
CA THR A 70 -8.91 22.67 -2.33
C THR A 70 -9.56 23.82 -3.08
N THR A 71 -10.82 23.70 -3.50
CA THR A 71 -11.48 24.73 -4.31
C THR A 71 -12.32 25.72 -3.49
N THR A 72 -12.35 26.97 -3.96
CA THR A 72 -13.23 28.02 -3.42
C THR A 72 -14.73 27.69 -3.59
N TYR A 73 -15.11 26.78 -4.49
CA TYR A 73 -16.49 26.28 -4.57
C TYR A 73 -16.81 25.32 -3.43
N GLN A 74 -15.98 24.28 -3.23
CA GLN A 74 -16.14 23.31 -2.15
C GLN A 74 -16.12 23.98 -0.76
N PHE A 75 -15.26 24.99 -0.55
CA PHE A 75 -15.24 25.76 0.70
C PHE A 75 -16.60 26.43 1.00
N LYS A 76 -17.25 27.01 -0.02
CA LYS A 76 -18.57 27.65 0.10
C LYS A 76 -19.68 26.64 0.41
N THR A 77 -19.66 25.48 -0.26
CA THR A 77 -20.73 24.47 -0.16
C THR A 77 -20.60 23.53 1.03
N ASN A 78 -19.40 23.36 1.59
CA ASN A 78 -19.13 22.56 2.78
C ASN A 78 -18.98 23.44 4.04
N ALA A 79 -19.82 24.47 4.18
CA ALA A 79 -19.92 25.31 5.37
C ALA A 79 -18.62 25.96 5.91
N GLY A 80 -17.60 26.13 5.05
CA GLY A 80 -16.28 26.65 5.43
C GLY A 80 -15.29 25.61 5.96
N ALA A 81 -15.57 24.31 5.82
CA ALA A 81 -14.64 23.24 6.18
C ALA A 81 -13.34 23.31 5.35
N GLY A 82 -12.19 23.08 5.99
CA GLY A 82 -10.91 22.86 5.30
C GLY A 82 -10.64 21.40 4.90
N ARG A 83 -11.38 20.45 5.49
CA ARG A 83 -11.32 19.01 5.20
C ARG A 83 -12.73 18.44 5.32
N VAL A 84 -13.21 17.73 4.30
CA VAL A 84 -14.44 16.92 4.36
C VAL A 84 -14.04 15.52 4.79
N ILE A 85 -14.85 14.89 5.65
CA ILE A 85 -14.64 13.51 6.11
C ILE A 85 -15.88 12.66 5.87
N ASN A 86 -15.69 11.43 5.42
CA ASN A 86 -16.75 10.43 5.37
C ASN A 86 -16.77 9.64 6.69
N ARG A 87 -17.90 9.66 7.40
CA ARG A 87 -18.08 9.02 8.72
C ARG A 87 -19.06 7.86 8.62
N LEU A 88 -18.60 6.67 8.98
CA LEU A 88 -19.46 5.50 9.19
C LEU A 88 -19.86 5.46 10.66
N ASN A 89 -21.17 5.29 10.95
CA ASN A 89 -21.63 5.10 12.33
C ASN A 89 -20.97 3.86 12.94
N ALA A 90 -20.45 4.00 14.15
CA ALA A 90 -19.83 2.94 14.92
C ALA A 90 -20.52 2.80 16.29
N SER A 91 -20.36 1.64 16.92
CA SER A 91 -20.83 1.37 18.28
C SER A 91 -19.75 0.69 19.09
N ALA A 92 -19.53 1.15 20.32
CA ALA A 92 -18.73 0.43 21.29
C ALA A 92 -19.63 -0.50 22.11
N THR A 93 -19.18 -1.73 22.37
CA THR A 93 -19.83 -2.65 23.32
C THR A 93 -18.77 -3.38 24.17
N ILE A 94 -19.23 -4.21 25.11
CA ILE A 94 -18.40 -5.14 25.89
C ILE A 94 -18.67 -6.61 25.50
N THR A 95 -19.11 -6.82 24.25
CA THR A 95 -19.41 -8.13 23.67
C THR A 95 -18.48 -8.46 22.50
N GLY A 96 -18.02 -9.71 22.49
CA GLY A 96 -17.20 -10.28 21.41
C GLY A 96 -17.99 -10.56 20.13
N PRO A 97 -17.32 -11.04 19.07
CA PRO A 97 -17.97 -11.44 17.83
C PRO A 97 -18.81 -12.71 18.06
N THR A 98 -19.90 -12.89 17.31
CA THR A 98 -20.81 -14.06 17.49
C THR A 98 -20.18 -15.41 17.14
N GLN A 99 -19.02 -15.39 16.48
CA GLN A 99 -18.17 -16.55 16.18
C GLN A 99 -17.20 -16.91 17.32
N LEU A 100 -17.14 -16.13 18.41
CA LEU A 100 -16.26 -16.37 19.56
C LEU A 100 -17.06 -16.39 20.86
N SER A 101 -17.14 -17.57 21.48
CA SER A 101 -17.68 -17.71 22.84
C SER A 101 -16.53 -17.66 23.83
N THR A 102 -16.60 -16.76 24.81
CA THR A 102 -15.60 -16.65 25.89
C THR A 102 -16.28 -16.53 27.26
N ASN A 103 -15.51 -16.75 28.32
CA ASN A 103 -15.92 -16.53 29.71
C ASN A 103 -15.76 -15.07 30.20
N ILE A 104 -15.27 -14.16 29.35
CA ILE A 104 -14.96 -12.77 29.71
C ILE A 104 -15.84 -11.78 28.95
N THR A 105 -15.95 -10.56 29.48
CA THR A 105 -16.44 -9.43 28.68
C THR A 105 -15.34 -8.98 27.72
N VAL A 106 -15.70 -8.69 26.47
CA VAL A 106 -14.75 -8.37 25.40
C VAL A 106 -15.05 -6.95 24.93
N PRO A 107 -14.26 -5.94 25.35
CA PRO A 107 -14.37 -4.59 24.81
C PRO A 107 -14.29 -4.62 23.29
N SER A 108 -15.17 -3.92 22.61
CA SER A 108 -15.20 -3.92 21.14
C SER A 108 -15.72 -2.61 20.56
N VAL A 109 -15.35 -2.34 19.30
CA VAL A 109 -15.93 -1.30 18.44
C VAL A 109 -16.36 -1.93 17.12
N VAL A 110 -17.62 -1.79 16.72
CA VAL A 110 -18.14 -2.27 15.43
C VAL A 110 -18.53 -1.09 14.55
N ALA A 111 -18.10 -1.10 13.29
CA ALA A 111 -18.38 -0.07 12.30
C ALA A 111 -18.76 -0.73 10.97
N GLY A 112 -20.07 -0.79 10.67
CA GLY A 112 -20.61 -1.46 9.49
C GLY A 112 -20.20 -2.94 9.41
N ASN A 113 -19.55 -3.33 8.31
CA ASN A 113 -19.08 -4.70 8.11
C ASN A 113 -17.80 -5.04 8.90
N ALA A 114 -17.16 -4.08 9.59
CA ALA A 114 -15.89 -4.26 10.27
C ALA A 114 -16.00 -4.12 11.80
N GLY A 115 -15.00 -4.58 12.55
CA GLY A 115 -14.94 -4.40 14.01
C GLY A 115 -13.59 -4.72 14.63
N LEU A 116 -13.30 -4.10 15.77
CA LEU A 116 -12.16 -4.37 16.65
C LEU A 116 -12.69 -5.04 17.92
N TYR A 117 -12.02 -6.09 18.40
CA TYR A 117 -12.37 -6.82 19.62
C TYR A 117 -11.11 -7.03 20.45
N PHE A 118 -11.09 -6.51 21.67
CA PHE A 118 -9.91 -6.43 22.52
C PHE A 118 -9.95 -7.60 23.51
N LEU A 119 -8.95 -8.48 23.48
CA LEU A 119 -8.81 -9.63 24.36
C LEU A 119 -7.60 -9.42 25.29
N PRO A 120 -7.47 -10.16 26.41
CA PRO A 120 -6.34 -10.01 27.34
C PRO A 120 -4.95 -10.17 26.71
N ASP A 121 -4.85 -10.92 25.60
CA ASP A 121 -3.58 -11.27 24.96
C ASP A 121 -3.34 -10.60 23.58
N ARG A 122 -4.41 -10.17 22.88
CA ARG A 122 -4.34 -9.58 21.54
C ARG A 122 -5.59 -8.77 21.18
N MET A 123 -5.51 -7.93 20.16
CA MET A 123 -6.68 -7.35 19.52
C MET A 123 -7.04 -8.15 18.25
N LEU A 124 -8.28 -8.65 18.16
CA LEU A 124 -8.82 -9.19 16.91
C LEU A 124 -9.42 -8.07 16.07
N ILE A 125 -9.11 -8.08 14.77
CA ILE A 125 -9.72 -7.22 13.76
C ILE A 125 -10.60 -8.11 12.87
N ARG A 126 -11.84 -7.66 12.61
CA ARG A 126 -12.79 -8.34 11.74
C ARG A 126 -13.12 -7.43 10.57
N GLU A 127 -12.98 -7.90 9.34
CA GLU A 127 -13.47 -7.19 8.14
C GLU A 127 -14.36 -8.13 7.30
N GLY A 128 -15.66 -7.81 7.25
CA GLY A 128 -16.67 -8.68 6.68
C GLY A 128 -16.77 -10.02 7.42
N LYS A 129 -16.28 -11.08 6.76
CA LYS A 129 -16.21 -12.46 7.29
C LYS A 129 -14.81 -12.87 7.76
N HIS A 130 -13.79 -12.08 7.47
CA HIS A 130 -12.40 -12.38 7.79
C HIS A 130 -12.06 -11.85 9.18
N PHE A 131 -11.14 -12.54 9.85
CA PHE A 131 -10.55 -12.13 11.11
C PHE A 131 -9.03 -12.20 11.01
N SER A 132 -8.35 -11.20 11.56
CA SER A 132 -6.91 -11.16 11.81
C SER A 132 -6.66 -10.72 13.25
N ASP A 133 -5.43 -10.79 13.73
CA ASP A 133 -5.05 -10.36 15.07
C ASP A 133 -3.74 -9.56 15.07
N ILE A 134 -3.62 -8.63 16.03
CA ILE A 134 -2.45 -7.77 16.24
C ILE A 134 -2.10 -7.75 17.74
N THR A 135 -0.80 -7.77 18.05
CA THR A 135 -0.31 -7.67 19.43
C THR A 135 -0.37 -6.22 19.93
N TYR A 136 -0.54 -6.02 21.24
CA TYR A 136 -0.54 -4.66 21.82
C TYR A 136 0.81 -3.94 21.67
N ALA A 137 1.92 -4.68 21.52
CA ALA A 137 3.24 -4.09 21.26
C ALA A 137 3.39 -3.52 19.83
N ASP A 138 2.60 -4.02 18.87
CA ASP A 138 2.54 -3.54 17.49
C ASP A 138 1.54 -2.39 17.29
N LEU A 139 0.83 -1.97 18.35
CA LEU A 139 -0.26 -1.01 18.30
C LEU A 139 0.21 0.40 18.70
N HIS A 140 0.22 1.32 17.74
CA HIS A 140 0.47 2.74 17.97
C HIS A 140 -0.86 3.49 18.12
N LEU A 141 -0.98 4.26 19.21
CA LEU A 141 -2.20 4.95 19.61
C LEU A 141 -1.93 6.45 19.77
N ASP A 142 -2.80 7.28 19.19
CA ASP A 142 -2.89 8.70 19.50
C ASP A 142 -4.32 9.07 19.94
N SER A 143 -4.47 10.15 20.71
CA SER A 143 -5.75 10.67 21.18
C SER A 143 -5.81 12.18 21.05
N GLY A 144 -6.78 12.68 20.29
CA GLY A 144 -6.93 14.09 19.97
C GLY A 144 -8.30 14.66 20.32
N VAL A 145 -8.45 15.95 20.05
CA VAL A 145 -9.74 16.67 20.10
C VAL A 145 -9.85 17.54 18.86
N THR A 146 -10.99 17.49 18.18
CA THR A 146 -11.22 18.17 16.91
C THR A 146 -12.52 18.97 16.89
N ARG A 147 -12.51 20.09 16.16
CA ARG A 147 -13.72 20.86 15.83
C ARG A 147 -14.38 20.25 14.60
N PHE A 148 -15.67 19.96 14.68
CA PHE A 148 -16.44 19.38 13.57
C PHE A 148 -17.72 20.19 13.32
N ILE A 149 -18.05 20.45 12.04
CA ILE A 149 -19.28 21.13 11.64
C ILE A 149 -20.36 20.06 11.47
N GLU A 150 -21.33 20.00 12.40
CA GLU A 150 -22.39 19.00 12.34
C GLU A 150 -23.57 19.52 11.50
N ASP A 151 -23.89 18.81 10.42
CA ASP A 151 -24.98 19.13 9.48
C ASP A 151 -26.34 18.55 9.90
N ASN A 152 -26.31 17.58 10.81
CA ASN A 152 -27.45 16.89 11.41
C ASN A 152 -27.70 17.37 12.84
N THR A 153 -28.73 16.84 13.51
CA THR A 153 -28.95 17.11 14.95
C THR A 153 -27.72 16.64 15.74
N PRO A 154 -27.02 17.52 16.49
CA PRO A 154 -25.82 17.15 17.22
C PRO A 154 -26.11 16.22 18.41
N PRO A 155 -25.11 15.47 18.90
CA PRO A 155 -25.20 14.77 20.17
C PRO A 155 -25.39 15.75 21.36
N ALA A 156 -26.15 15.35 22.37
CA ALA A 156 -26.43 16.15 23.56
C ALA A 156 -25.32 16.07 24.63
N ASP A 157 -24.42 15.09 24.51
CA ASP A 157 -23.21 14.89 25.32
C ASP A 157 -21.96 15.55 24.71
N ALA A 158 -22.09 16.16 23.53
CA ALA A 158 -21.02 16.86 22.83
C ALA A 158 -21.04 18.37 23.14
N GLN A 159 -19.87 18.97 23.35
CA GLN A 159 -19.78 20.41 23.58
C GLN A 159 -19.87 21.17 22.25
N GLN A 160 -20.89 22.03 22.09
CA GLN A 160 -20.86 23.05 21.04
C GLN A 160 -19.88 24.16 21.42
N VAL A 161 -19.00 24.56 20.50
CA VAL A 161 -17.96 25.57 20.71
C VAL A 161 -18.06 26.78 19.77
N ASP A 162 -18.82 26.67 18.67
CA ASP A 162 -18.94 27.73 17.65
C ASP A 162 -20.17 27.49 16.75
N TYR A 163 -20.33 28.30 15.70
CA TYR A 163 -21.30 28.07 14.63
C TYR A 163 -20.78 28.53 13.25
N THR A 164 -21.35 27.97 12.19
CA THR A 164 -21.13 28.41 10.79
C THR A 164 -22.47 28.43 10.02
N TRP A 165 -22.44 28.72 8.72
CA TRP A 165 -23.60 28.66 7.83
C TRP A 165 -23.42 27.51 6.84
N GLN A 166 -24.50 26.80 6.50
CA GLN A 166 -24.43 25.67 5.55
C GLN A 166 -23.80 26.09 4.22
N TYR A 167 -24.13 27.28 3.72
CA TYR A 167 -23.47 27.90 2.58
C TYR A 167 -22.72 29.16 3.02
N VAL A 168 -21.39 29.12 3.04
CA VAL A 168 -20.57 30.30 3.34
C VAL A 168 -20.14 31.03 2.06
N ASN A 169 -19.83 32.32 2.19
CA ASN A 169 -19.07 33.05 1.19
C ASN A 169 -17.54 32.90 1.44
N VAL A 170 -16.71 33.47 0.58
CA VAL A 170 -15.22 33.36 0.64
C VAL A 170 -14.62 33.89 1.97
N LYS A 171 -15.39 34.63 2.78
CA LYS A 171 -14.99 35.13 4.11
C LYS A 171 -15.68 34.40 5.28
N GLY A 172 -16.25 33.21 5.07
CA GLY A 172 -16.89 32.39 6.13
C GLY A 172 -18.25 32.88 6.63
N GLY A 173 -18.67 34.10 6.30
CA GLY A 173 -20.04 34.58 6.56
C GLY A 173 -21.08 33.93 5.63
N PRO A 174 -22.39 34.13 5.84
CA PRO A 174 -23.43 33.53 5.02
C PRO A 174 -23.33 33.94 3.54
N ASP A 175 -23.49 32.98 2.64
CA ASP A 175 -23.82 33.27 1.24
C ASP A 175 -25.32 33.62 1.14
N ARG A 176 -25.60 34.84 0.66
CA ARG A 176 -26.95 35.41 0.56
C ARG A 176 -27.70 35.02 -0.72
N ARG A 177 -27.10 34.18 -1.58
CA ARG A 177 -27.77 33.61 -2.76
C ARG A 177 -28.73 32.47 -2.42
N TYR A 178 -28.64 31.94 -1.20
CA TYR A 178 -29.47 30.84 -0.70
C TYR A 178 -30.49 31.36 0.33
N ASN A 179 -31.77 31.39 -0.03
CA ASN A 179 -32.81 31.96 0.83
C ASN A 179 -33.05 31.16 2.13
N ASN A 180 -32.85 29.83 2.10
CA ASN A 180 -32.93 28.94 3.27
C ASN A 180 -31.54 28.48 3.74
N ASN A 181 -30.59 29.41 3.85
CA ASN A 181 -29.26 29.13 4.40
C ASN A 181 -29.33 28.98 5.93
N ARG A 182 -29.33 27.75 6.45
CA ARG A 182 -29.36 27.48 7.90
C ARG A 182 -27.97 27.60 8.54
N MET A 183 -27.94 27.92 9.82
CA MET A 183 -26.73 27.82 10.64
C MET A 183 -26.48 26.35 11.02
N LEU A 184 -25.21 25.95 11.08
CA LEU A 184 -24.75 24.64 11.53
C LEU A 184 -23.87 24.80 12.79
N PRO A 185 -24.08 24.01 13.86
CA PRO A 185 -23.25 24.06 15.04
C PRO A 185 -21.85 23.49 14.77
N ILE A 186 -20.83 24.07 15.41
CA ILE A 186 -19.49 23.48 15.45
C ILE A 186 -19.33 22.80 16.81
N MET A 187 -19.24 21.48 16.77
CA MET A 187 -19.10 20.60 17.93
C MET A 187 -17.62 20.29 18.19
N LEU A 188 -17.31 19.95 19.43
CA LEU A 188 -16.00 19.49 19.87
C LEU A 188 -16.08 17.98 20.17
N TYR A 189 -15.38 17.18 19.37
CA TYR A 189 -15.38 15.72 19.45
C TYR A 189 -13.96 15.22 19.77
N SER A 190 -13.83 14.16 20.56
CA SER A 190 -12.52 13.50 20.73
C SER A 190 -12.24 12.53 19.57
N THR A 191 -10.96 12.25 19.33
CA THR A 191 -10.51 11.29 18.32
C THR A 191 -9.57 10.25 18.92
N ILE A 192 -9.65 9.03 18.41
CA ILE A 192 -8.70 7.94 18.70
C ILE A 192 -8.14 7.49 17.35
N ASP A 193 -6.82 7.48 17.21
CA ASP A 193 -6.15 6.97 16.03
C ASP A 193 -5.38 5.70 16.38
N LEU A 194 -5.90 4.54 15.94
CA LEU A 194 -5.26 3.23 16.10
C LEU A 194 -4.52 2.87 14.83
N THR A 195 -3.20 2.66 14.93
CA THR A 195 -2.35 2.31 13.79
C THR A 195 -1.41 1.15 14.11
N SER A 196 -0.96 0.40 13.11
CA SER A 196 0.06 -0.64 13.29
C SER A 196 0.96 -0.77 12.07
N ARG A 197 2.19 -1.24 12.29
CA ARG A 197 3.14 -1.60 11.22
C ARG A 197 2.59 -2.69 10.29
N GLN A 198 1.65 -3.51 10.77
CA GLN A 198 0.98 -4.57 10.01
C GLN A 198 -0.21 -4.05 9.18
N GLY A 199 -0.30 -2.74 8.91
CA GLY A 199 -1.28 -2.15 8.00
C GLY A 199 -2.62 -1.74 8.62
N LEU A 200 -2.81 -1.90 9.93
CA LEU A 200 -3.99 -1.35 10.61
C LEU A 200 -3.97 0.19 10.57
N HIS A 201 -5.09 0.79 10.15
CA HIS A 201 -5.36 2.22 10.31
C HIS A 201 -6.86 2.45 10.58
N TRP A 202 -7.20 2.79 11.82
CA TRP A 202 -8.56 3.06 12.28
C TRP A 202 -8.61 4.41 13.01
N GLN A 203 -9.16 5.42 12.34
CA GLN A 203 -9.50 6.71 12.95
C GLN A 203 -10.94 6.66 13.48
N LEU A 204 -11.11 6.80 14.79
CA LEU A 204 -12.41 6.91 15.46
C LEU A 204 -12.66 8.35 15.92
N GLN A 205 -13.93 8.74 15.96
CA GLN A 205 -14.39 10.02 16.50
C GLN A 205 -15.54 9.78 17.49
N VAL A 206 -15.46 10.38 18.68
CA VAL A 206 -16.41 10.20 19.79
C VAL A 206 -17.16 11.51 20.06
N SER A 207 -18.48 11.44 20.29
CA SER A 207 -19.30 12.61 20.65
C SER A 207 -18.78 13.36 21.87
N ARG A 208 -18.30 12.62 22.87
CA ARG A 208 -17.69 13.19 24.07
C ARG A 208 -16.24 13.61 23.85
N MET A 209 -15.88 14.80 24.34
CA MET A 209 -14.49 15.30 24.25
C MET A 209 -13.52 14.66 25.28
N ASP A 210 -14.06 14.03 26.33
CA ASP A 210 -13.28 13.45 27.45
C ASP A 210 -13.03 11.94 27.31
N ALA A 211 -13.68 11.27 26.36
CA ALA A 211 -13.73 9.81 26.28
C ALA A 211 -12.49 9.14 25.67
N ALA A 212 -11.77 9.80 24.75
CA ALA A 212 -10.64 9.17 24.05
C ALA A 212 -9.40 8.92 24.93
N ALA A 213 -8.94 9.95 25.64
CA ALA A 213 -7.65 9.91 26.33
C ALA A 213 -7.54 8.86 27.47
N PRO A 214 -8.59 8.59 28.28
CA PRO A 214 -8.56 7.48 29.23
C PRO A 214 -8.39 6.12 28.56
N VAL A 215 -9.10 5.91 27.43
CA VAL A 215 -9.13 4.63 26.71
C VAL A 215 -7.81 4.37 25.99
N CYS A 216 -7.24 5.38 25.33
CA CYS A 216 -5.91 5.25 24.72
C CYS A 216 -4.84 4.95 25.77
N ARG A 217 -4.88 5.60 26.94
CA ARG A 217 -3.95 5.29 28.04
C ARG A 217 -4.11 3.84 28.50
N ALA A 218 -5.33 3.42 28.81
CA ALA A 218 -5.58 2.04 29.23
C ALA A 218 -5.12 1.00 28.19
N LEU A 219 -5.22 1.29 26.89
CA LEU A 219 -4.69 0.43 25.83
C LEU A 219 -3.15 0.51 25.67
N SER A 220 -2.53 1.67 25.93
CA SER A 220 -1.06 1.83 25.91
C SER A 220 -0.36 1.23 27.13
N ASP A 221 -1.05 1.15 28.27
CA ASP A 221 -0.54 0.53 29.51
C ASP A 221 -0.54 -1.03 29.44
N ALA A 222 -0.70 -1.61 28.25
CA ALA A 222 -0.81 -3.05 28.04
C ALA A 222 0.50 -3.79 28.36
N PRO A 223 0.50 -4.77 29.30
CA PRO A 223 1.68 -5.56 29.61
C PRO A 223 2.08 -6.42 28.40
N ALA A 224 3.36 -6.32 28.02
CA ALA A 224 3.91 -7.12 26.93
C ALA A 224 3.82 -8.61 27.27
N LEU A 225 3.32 -9.44 26.34
CA LEU A 225 3.34 -10.89 26.52
C LEU A 225 4.79 -11.35 26.69
N ALA A 226 5.06 -12.02 27.81
CA ALA A 226 6.25 -12.83 27.94
C ALA A 226 6.28 -13.85 26.79
N ALA A 227 7.37 -13.87 26.02
CA ALA A 227 7.55 -14.87 24.98
C ALA A 227 7.42 -16.26 25.60
N ALA A 228 6.44 -17.05 25.13
CA ALA A 228 6.19 -18.36 25.70
C ALA A 228 7.48 -19.19 25.66
N PRO A 229 7.93 -19.77 26.79
CA PRO A 229 9.09 -20.66 26.78
C PRO A 229 8.79 -21.78 25.78
N PRO A 230 9.74 -22.11 24.87
CA PRO A 230 9.44 -22.87 23.66
C PRO A 230 8.76 -24.19 24.03
N GLU A 231 7.53 -24.39 23.55
CA GLU A 231 6.69 -25.50 23.96
C GLU A 231 7.45 -26.82 23.81
N ALA A 232 7.75 -27.45 24.94
CA ALA A 232 8.29 -28.80 24.96
C ALA A 232 7.22 -29.72 24.34
N LYS A 233 7.49 -30.17 23.10
CA LYS A 233 6.59 -30.99 22.26
C LYS A 233 5.75 -31.91 23.15
N PRO A 234 4.40 -31.82 23.13
CA PRO A 234 3.56 -32.50 24.10
C PRO A 234 3.87 -33.99 24.08
N ALA A 235 4.43 -34.48 25.19
CA ALA A 235 4.86 -35.86 25.30
C ALA A 235 3.66 -36.77 24.98
N LEU A 236 3.85 -37.66 24.01
CA LEU A 236 2.81 -38.58 23.55
C LEU A 236 2.19 -39.28 24.76
N LYS A 237 0.91 -38.97 25.03
CA LYS A 237 0.16 -39.66 26.09
C LYS A 237 0.13 -41.14 25.73
N ASN A 238 0.81 -41.95 26.54
CA ASN A 238 0.85 -43.41 26.35
C ASN A 238 -0.59 -43.93 26.17
N PRO A 239 -0.85 -44.76 25.14
CA PRO A 239 -2.18 -45.32 24.93
C PRO A 239 -2.61 -46.18 26.13
N ALA A 240 -3.92 -46.19 26.39
CA ALA A 240 -4.54 -46.95 27.47
C ALA A 240 -4.23 -48.47 27.38
N PRO A 241 -4.22 -49.19 28.51
CA PRO A 241 -3.56 -50.50 28.60
C PRO A 241 -4.28 -51.61 27.84
N GLN A 242 -3.49 -52.57 27.34
CA GLN A 242 -3.99 -53.83 26.78
C GLN A 242 -4.53 -54.77 27.89
N PRO A 243 -5.53 -55.62 27.58
CA PRO A 243 -6.07 -56.60 28.54
C PRO A 243 -5.03 -57.69 28.90
N PRO A 244 -5.15 -58.32 30.08
CA PRO A 244 -4.08 -59.13 30.67
C PRO A 244 -3.88 -60.50 30.01
N GLN A 245 -2.62 -60.93 29.90
CA GLN A 245 -2.24 -62.32 29.65
C GLN A 245 -2.01 -63.10 30.97
N PRO A 246 -2.21 -64.44 30.98
CA PRO A 246 -2.19 -65.24 32.21
C PRO A 246 -0.76 -65.52 32.75
N PRO A 247 -0.60 -65.79 34.07
CA PRO A 247 0.71 -65.84 34.72
C PRO A 247 1.34 -67.25 34.81
N ARG A 248 2.69 -67.30 34.74
CA ARG A 248 3.65 -68.30 35.29
C ARG A 248 5.07 -67.89 34.82
N GLY A 249 6.15 -67.94 35.61
CA GLY A 249 6.28 -68.17 37.06
C GLY A 249 7.76 -68.23 37.51
N THR A 250 8.04 -67.78 38.74
CA THR A 250 9.19 -68.14 39.62
C THR A 250 10.65 -68.11 39.11
N ALA A 251 11.41 -67.18 39.70
CA ALA A 251 12.87 -67.00 39.85
C ALA A 251 13.83 -68.23 39.96
N PHE A 252 15.15 -68.00 39.82
CA PHE A 252 16.17 -68.14 40.91
C PHE A 252 17.61 -67.65 40.52
N THR A 253 18.38 -67.18 41.53
CA THR A 253 19.86 -66.95 41.72
C THR A 253 20.88 -67.18 40.57
N ALA A 254 21.88 -66.30 40.29
CA ALA A 254 23.14 -65.93 41.03
C ALA A 254 24.22 -67.07 41.05
N LEU A 255 25.55 -66.91 40.87
CA LEU A 255 26.60 -65.94 41.31
C LEU A 255 27.85 -65.86 40.34
N PRO A 256 28.95 -65.09 40.61
CA PRO A 256 30.04 -64.78 39.65
C PRO A 256 31.51 -65.22 40.04
N VAL A 257 32.53 -64.66 39.33
CA VAL A 257 34.01 -64.54 39.62
C VAL A 257 35.00 -65.36 38.74
N GLY A 258 36.08 -64.71 38.23
CA GLY A 258 37.29 -65.32 37.64
C GLY A 258 38.25 -64.34 36.92
N LEU A 259 39.58 -64.44 37.16
CA LEU A 259 40.71 -63.61 36.63
C LEU A 259 42.02 -64.44 36.67
N PRO A 260 43.22 -63.90 36.35
CA PRO A 260 43.76 -63.30 35.12
C PRO A 260 44.60 -64.39 34.39
N PRO A 261 45.90 -64.27 33.95
CA PRO A 261 46.76 -63.19 33.41
C PRO A 261 46.95 -63.38 31.86
N THR A 262 47.98 -62.98 31.09
CA THR A 262 49.38 -62.52 31.29
C THR A 262 49.82 -61.59 30.12
N ALA A 263 51.08 -61.11 30.08
CA ALA A 263 51.51 -59.97 29.23
C ALA A 263 52.62 -60.26 28.20
N ALA A 264 52.69 -59.41 27.16
CA ALA A 264 53.92 -59.01 26.46
C ALA A 264 53.76 -57.64 25.77
N ARG A 265 54.87 -56.90 25.64
CA ARG A 265 55.03 -55.62 24.90
C ARG A 265 56.34 -55.74 24.10
N PRO A 266 56.49 -55.24 22.86
CA PRO A 266 57.12 -53.91 22.73
C PRO A 266 56.85 -53.09 21.44
N VAL A 267 57.10 -51.77 21.54
CA VAL A 267 57.67 -50.85 20.52
C VAL A 267 56.90 -50.61 19.19
N ALA A 268 57.19 -49.46 18.56
CA ALA A 268 56.41 -48.84 17.48
C ALA A 268 56.99 -49.03 16.07
N ALA A 269 56.12 -48.91 15.06
CA ALA A 269 56.48 -48.57 13.68
C ALA A 269 55.30 -47.84 12.99
N GLN A 270 55.61 -46.86 12.13
CA GLN A 270 54.63 -46.27 11.20
C GLN A 270 54.49 -47.14 9.94
N PRO A 271 53.30 -47.16 9.30
CA PRO A 271 53.22 -47.42 7.86
C PRO A 271 52.57 -46.26 7.09
N ARG A 272 53.10 -46.03 5.88
CA ARG A 272 52.70 -44.95 4.97
C ARG A 272 51.35 -45.21 4.28
N SER A 273 50.76 -44.09 3.84
CA SER A 273 49.74 -43.95 2.78
C SER A 273 49.51 -45.16 1.86
N LYS A 274 48.22 -45.53 1.68
CA LYS A 274 47.73 -46.19 0.47
C LYS A 274 46.67 -45.30 -0.19
N GLN A 275 46.99 -44.76 -1.36
CA GLN A 275 46.01 -44.08 -2.20
C GLN A 275 44.99 -45.11 -2.70
N SER A 276 43.71 -44.93 -2.39
CA SER A 276 42.63 -45.70 -2.98
C SER A 276 42.05 -44.90 -4.14
N GLN A 277 42.32 -45.33 -5.37
CA GLN A 277 41.70 -44.77 -6.56
C GLN A 277 40.22 -45.17 -6.62
N LYS A 278 39.33 -44.35 -6.05
CA LYS A 278 37.90 -44.45 -6.35
C LYS A 278 37.69 -44.03 -7.80
N ARG A 279 37.45 -45.01 -8.67
CA ARG A 279 36.89 -44.78 -10.01
C ARG A 279 35.60 -43.97 -9.85
N SER A 280 35.49 -42.86 -10.56
CA SER A 280 34.25 -42.09 -10.65
C SER A 280 33.20 -42.91 -11.40
N ALA A 281 32.23 -43.46 -10.67
CA ALA A 281 30.95 -43.79 -11.28
C ALA A 281 30.33 -42.46 -11.75
N GLN A 282 30.11 -42.32 -13.05
CA GLN A 282 29.41 -41.17 -13.59
C GLN A 282 27.94 -41.24 -13.17
N HIS A 283 27.59 -40.59 -12.06
CA HIS A 283 26.21 -40.16 -11.87
C HIS A 283 25.81 -39.28 -13.06
N PRO A 284 24.54 -39.34 -13.52
CA PRO A 284 24.00 -38.32 -14.40
C PRO A 284 24.26 -36.95 -13.76
N LEU A 285 24.86 -36.04 -14.53
CA LEU A 285 25.06 -34.66 -14.07
C LEU A 285 23.68 -34.10 -13.71
N ARG A 286 23.50 -33.67 -12.46
CA ARG A 286 22.29 -32.95 -12.06
C ARG A 286 22.17 -31.70 -12.95
N PRO A 287 20.98 -31.37 -13.47
CA PRO A 287 20.78 -30.09 -14.11
C PRO A 287 21.03 -29.01 -13.05
N THR A 288 21.91 -28.05 -13.36
CA THR A 288 22.38 -27.03 -12.41
C THR A 288 22.57 -25.72 -13.17
N ILE A 289 22.04 -24.63 -12.64
CA ILE A 289 22.32 -23.28 -13.16
C ILE A 289 23.70 -22.85 -12.62
N THR A 290 24.58 -22.40 -13.50
CA THR A 290 25.95 -22.04 -13.13
C THR A 290 26.00 -20.56 -12.74
N SER A 291 26.41 -20.24 -11.52
CA SER A 291 26.49 -18.85 -11.05
C SER A 291 27.78 -18.16 -11.52
N ALA A 292 27.65 -17.24 -12.46
CA ALA A 292 28.65 -16.23 -12.74
C ALA A 292 28.61 -15.11 -11.67
N GLN A 293 29.65 -14.29 -11.64
CA GLN A 293 29.76 -13.13 -10.76
C GLN A 293 30.27 -11.92 -11.54
N LEU A 294 29.98 -10.72 -11.05
CA LEU A 294 30.54 -9.48 -11.59
C LEU A 294 31.77 -9.03 -10.78
N THR A 295 32.82 -8.61 -11.48
CA THR A 295 34.10 -8.14 -10.92
C THR A 295 34.62 -6.91 -11.65
N ARG A 296 35.29 -6.01 -10.91
CA ARG A 296 36.06 -4.88 -11.45
C ARG A 296 37.44 -5.29 -11.98
N LYS A 297 37.87 -6.54 -11.75
CA LYS A 297 39.10 -7.10 -12.34
C LYS A 297 38.85 -7.37 -13.83
N PRO A 298 39.71 -6.91 -14.76
CA PRO A 298 39.49 -7.14 -16.19
C PRO A 298 39.43 -8.63 -16.53
N THR A 299 38.39 -9.03 -17.26
CA THR A 299 38.23 -10.38 -17.85
C THR A 299 37.94 -10.23 -19.35
N PRO A 300 38.10 -11.28 -20.17
CA PRO A 300 37.70 -11.23 -21.59
C PRO A 300 36.18 -11.29 -21.81
N TYR A 301 35.36 -11.10 -20.75
CA TYR A 301 33.92 -11.28 -20.76
C TYR A 301 33.20 -9.98 -20.34
N PRO A 302 33.15 -8.96 -21.23
CA PRO A 302 32.41 -7.73 -20.97
C PRO A 302 30.89 -7.97 -20.95
N ILE A 303 30.18 -7.07 -20.29
CA ILE A 303 28.71 -7.06 -20.14
C ILE A 303 27.97 -6.46 -21.35
N ASN A 304 28.66 -5.67 -22.18
CA ASN A 304 28.07 -4.92 -23.29
C ASN A 304 27.62 -5.86 -24.41
N GLY A 305 26.40 -5.68 -24.91
CA GLY A 305 25.81 -6.51 -25.96
C GLY A 305 25.27 -7.86 -25.48
N LEU A 306 25.24 -8.09 -24.17
CA LEU A 306 24.54 -9.24 -23.58
C LEU A 306 23.04 -8.97 -23.45
N THR A 307 22.26 -10.03 -23.60
CA THR A 307 20.84 -10.07 -23.21
C THR A 307 20.71 -10.74 -21.85
N PHE A 308 19.96 -10.10 -20.97
CA PHE A 308 19.67 -10.57 -19.62
C PHE A 308 18.20 -10.99 -19.55
N THR A 309 17.89 -11.95 -18.69
CA THR A 309 16.52 -12.17 -18.21
C THR A 309 16.52 -12.07 -16.68
N ALA A 310 15.91 -11.03 -16.12
CA ALA A 310 15.60 -11.02 -14.71
C ALA A 310 14.47 -12.01 -14.42
N ILE A 311 14.59 -12.76 -13.31
CA ILE A 311 13.58 -13.67 -12.77
C ILE A 311 13.36 -13.37 -11.30
N ASP A 312 12.10 -13.50 -10.89
CA ASP A 312 11.67 -13.71 -9.51
C ASP A 312 10.56 -14.78 -9.50
N ILE A 313 10.38 -15.48 -8.38
CA ILE A 313 9.39 -16.57 -8.23
C ILE A 313 8.74 -16.54 -6.85
N GLU A 314 7.45 -16.84 -6.79
CA GLU A 314 6.74 -17.07 -5.53
C GLU A 314 6.42 -18.55 -5.34
N THR A 315 6.39 -19.00 -4.09
CA THR A 315 6.45 -20.43 -3.73
C THR A 315 5.52 -20.78 -2.56
N THR A 316 5.17 -22.06 -2.41
CA THR A 316 4.34 -22.53 -1.27
C THR A 316 5.06 -22.46 0.08
N GLY A 317 6.39 -22.32 0.07
CA GLY A 317 7.27 -22.40 1.23
C GLY A 317 8.73 -22.44 0.77
N LEU A 318 9.67 -22.66 1.70
CA LEU A 318 11.09 -22.45 1.46
C LEU A 318 11.90 -23.73 1.14
N ASP A 319 11.31 -24.92 1.13
CA ASP A 319 12.03 -26.16 0.78
C ASP A 319 11.79 -26.55 -0.69
N PRO A 320 12.76 -26.33 -1.61
CA PRO A 320 12.59 -26.68 -3.02
C PRO A 320 12.29 -28.17 -3.28
N GLN A 321 12.56 -29.08 -2.32
CA GLN A 321 12.21 -30.50 -2.43
C GLN A 321 10.72 -30.76 -2.20
N THR A 322 10.12 -30.17 -1.15
CA THR A 322 8.70 -30.38 -0.80
C THR A 322 7.76 -29.34 -1.39
N ASP A 323 8.17 -28.07 -1.44
CA ASP A 323 7.38 -26.93 -1.92
C ASP A 323 7.34 -26.80 -3.45
N ARG A 324 6.45 -25.93 -3.94
CA ARG A 324 6.20 -25.68 -5.37
C ARG A 324 6.21 -24.19 -5.68
N ILE A 325 6.40 -23.88 -6.96
CA ILE A 325 6.31 -22.52 -7.49
C ILE A 325 4.82 -22.20 -7.76
N VAL A 326 4.33 -21.07 -7.28
CA VAL A 326 2.95 -20.58 -7.47
C VAL A 326 2.86 -19.35 -8.37
N GLU A 327 3.97 -18.64 -8.62
CA GLU A 327 4.09 -17.57 -9.60
C GLU A 327 5.52 -17.50 -10.16
N ILE A 328 5.66 -17.11 -11.43
CA ILE A 328 6.93 -16.71 -12.04
C ILE A 328 6.75 -15.38 -12.75
N GLY A 329 7.70 -14.46 -12.58
CA GLY A 329 7.83 -13.24 -13.38
C GLY A 329 9.22 -13.18 -14.04
N LEU A 330 9.25 -12.73 -15.30
CA LEU A 330 10.44 -12.60 -16.12
C LEU A 330 10.45 -11.26 -16.86
N VAL A 331 11.61 -10.61 -16.90
CA VAL A 331 11.85 -9.41 -17.70
C VAL A 331 13.12 -9.62 -18.52
N LYS A 332 12.99 -9.64 -19.86
CA LYS A 332 14.12 -9.77 -20.79
C LYS A 332 14.56 -8.38 -21.24
N PHE A 333 15.85 -8.09 -21.15
CA PHE A 333 16.40 -6.78 -21.49
C PHE A 333 17.82 -6.83 -22.07
N ALA A 334 18.16 -5.83 -22.88
CA ALA A 334 19.52 -5.63 -23.38
C ALA A 334 20.42 -4.95 -22.35
N SER A 335 21.74 -4.97 -22.57
CA SER A 335 22.73 -4.37 -21.65
C SER A 335 22.62 -2.85 -21.44
N ASP A 336 21.84 -2.15 -22.26
CA ASP A 336 21.52 -0.72 -22.11
C ASP A 336 20.26 -0.48 -21.22
N GLY A 337 19.56 -1.55 -20.83
CA GLY A 337 18.34 -1.52 -20.05
C GLY A 337 17.03 -1.57 -20.86
N THR A 338 17.10 -1.57 -22.19
CA THR A 338 15.92 -1.68 -23.07
C THR A 338 15.20 -3.01 -22.82
N ILE A 339 13.93 -2.95 -22.43
CA ILE A 339 13.07 -4.14 -22.27
C ILE A 339 12.74 -4.69 -23.66
N ILE A 340 12.93 -5.99 -23.84
CA ILE A 340 12.71 -6.74 -25.08
C ILE A 340 11.39 -7.51 -25.00
N ASP A 341 11.11 -8.15 -23.86
CA ASP A 341 9.94 -8.99 -23.65
C ASP A 341 9.69 -9.19 -22.14
N GLU A 342 8.45 -9.46 -21.74
CA GLU A 342 8.08 -9.82 -20.38
C GLU A 342 7.15 -11.04 -20.35
N PHE A 343 7.26 -11.84 -19.30
CA PHE A 343 6.40 -12.99 -19.07
C PHE A 343 6.03 -13.06 -17.59
N ALA A 344 4.76 -13.27 -17.28
CA ALA A 344 4.31 -13.50 -15.90
C ALA A 344 3.08 -14.40 -15.86
N THR A 345 3.05 -15.34 -14.92
CA THR A 345 1.87 -16.17 -14.64
C THR A 345 1.92 -16.80 -13.25
N LEU A 346 0.74 -16.94 -12.66
CA LEU A 346 0.47 -17.93 -11.62
C LEU A 346 0.63 -19.35 -12.17
N ILE A 347 0.89 -20.32 -11.29
CA ILE A 347 1.01 -21.75 -11.59
C ILE A 347 0.10 -22.54 -10.64
N ASN A 348 -0.64 -23.52 -11.15
CA ASN A 348 -1.62 -24.29 -10.38
C ASN A 348 -0.99 -25.31 -9.41
N ASN A 349 -0.35 -24.80 -8.35
CA ASN A 349 0.24 -25.57 -7.24
C ASN A 349 -0.33 -25.11 -5.88
N PRO A 350 -1.59 -25.44 -5.54
CA PRO A 350 -2.21 -25.03 -4.27
C PRO A 350 -1.54 -25.65 -3.04
N GLY A 351 -1.73 -25.00 -1.89
CA GLY A 351 -1.22 -25.44 -0.59
C GLY A 351 -0.13 -24.56 0.01
N SER A 352 -0.09 -23.25 -0.28
CA SER A 352 0.87 -22.33 0.35
C SER A 352 0.81 -22.39 1.88
N SER A 353 1.99 -22.50 2.50
CA SER A 353 2.17 -22.38 3.95
C SER A 353 1.74 -20.99 4.44
N ARG A 354 1.38 -20.88 5.72
CA ARG A 354 0.98 -19.59 6.32
C ARG A 354 2.06 -18.52 6.22
N GLY A 355 3.35 -18.91 6.25
CA GLY A 355 4.46 -18.00 6.08
C GLY A 355 4.52 -17.43 4.66
N ALA A 356 4.47 -18.31 3.66
CA ALA A 356 4.44 -17.90 2.25
C ALA A 356 3.20 -17.04 1.93
N LEU A 357 2.01 -17.48 2.34
CA LEU A 357 0.76 -16.73 2.12
C LEU A 357 0.78 -15.33 2.76
N ALA A 358 1.43 -15.16 3.91
CA ALA A 358 1.59 -13.86 4.56
C ALA A 358 2.61 -12.94 3.87
N VAL A 359 3.48 -13.49 3.02
CA VAL A 359 4.45 -12.77 2.19
C VAL A 359 3.83 -12.40 0.84
N HIS A 360 3.39 -13.41 0.06
CA HIS A 360 2.99 -13.23 -1.33
C HIS A 360 1.47 -13.09 -1.55
N GLY A 361 0.61 -13.37 -0.56
CA GLY A 361 -0.84 -13.11 -0.63
C GLY A 361 -1.64 -13.90 -1.67
N ILE A 362 -1.04 -14.85 -2.40
CA ILE A 362 -1.73 -15.69 -3.40
C ILE A 362 -2.47 -16.81 -2.68
N ASN A 363 -3.79 -16.87 -2.83
CA ASN A 363 -4.62 -17.93 -2.26
C ASN A 363 -4.81 -19.08 -3.26
N ASP A 364 -5.11 -20.29 -2.78
CA ASP A 364 -5.46 -21.44 -3.65
C ASP A 364 -6.61 -21.11 -4.63
N SER A 365 -7.52 -20.20 -4.27
CA SER A 365 -8.60 -19.70 -5.14
C SER A 365 -8.11 -18.86 -6.32
N ASP A 366 -6.95 -18.22 -6.22
CA ASP A 366 -6.35 -17.44 -7.31
C ASP A 366 -5.65 -18.33 -8.33
N LEU A 367 -5.24 -19.53 -7.94
CA LEU A 367 -4.59 -20.53 -8.80
C LEU A 367 -5.60 -21.34 -9.65
N VAL A 368 -6.91 -21.18 -9.41
CA VAL A 368 -7.95 -21.93 -10.11
C VAL A 368 -7.94 -21.61 -11.61
N GLY A 369 -7.52 -22.60 -12.40
CA GLY A 369 -7.39 -22.46 -13.86
C GLY A 369 -6.10 -21.78 -14.31
N ALA A 370 -5.13 -21.55 -13.42
CA ALA A 370 -3.75 -21.28 -13.83
C ALA A 370 -3.16 -22.48 -14.61
N PRO A 371 -2.17 -22.25 -15.50
CA PRO A 371 -1.46 -23.34 -16.19
C PRO A 371 -0.69 -24.24 -15.20
N ASP A 372 -0.34 -25.44 -15.65
CA ASP A 372 0.48 -26.37 -14.87
C ASP A 372 1.99 -26.04 -14.92
N THR A 373 2.79 -26.71 -14.09
CA THR A 373 4.22 -26.42 -13.93
C THR A 373 4.99 -26.75 -15.21
N GLU A 374 4.59 -27.82 -15.89
CA GLU A 374 5.22 -28.35 -17.09
C GLU A 374 5.02 -27.42 -18.30
N GLN A 375 3.81 -26.90 -18.51
CA GLN A 375 3.49 -25.88 -19.51
C GLN A 375 4.30 -24.61 -19.29
N VAL A 376 4.28 -24.07 -18.06
CA VAL A 376 4.95 -22.80 -17.74
C VAL A 376 6.46 -22.94 -17.87
N LEU A 377 7.06 -23.97 -17.27
CA LEU A 377 8.52 -24.12 -17.31
C LEU A 377 9.06 -24.45 -18.70
N SER A 378 8.27 -25.10 -19.57
CA SER A 378 8.64 -25.26 -20.98
C SER A 378 8.79 -23.90 -21.68
N GLU A 379 7.84 -22.99 -21.49
CA GLU A 379 7.91 -21.63 -22.06
C GLU A 379 9.02 -20.80 -21.40
N VAL A 380 9.15 -20.84 -20.07
CA VAL A 380 10.23 -20.16 -19.31
C VAL A 380 11.62 -20.60 -19.80
N PHE A 381 11.85 -21.89 -20.03
CA PHE A 381 13.14 -22.39 -20.51
C PHE A 381 13.44 -21.98 -21.97
N SER A 382 12.43 -21.82 -22.81
CA SER A 382 12.58 -21.18 -24.12
C SER A 382 12.86 -19.67 -23.98
N PHE A 383 12.21 -19.01 -23.03
CA PHE A 383 12.33 -17.57 -22.80
C PHE A 383 13.73 -17.17 -22.31
N ILE A 384 14.32 -17.92 -21.37
CA ILE A 384 15.65 -17.61 -20.81
C ILE A 384 16.82 -18.09 -21.69
N ALA A 385 16.57 -18.91 -22.72
CA ALA A 385 17.61 -19.51 -23.55
C ALA A 385 18.50 -18.46 -24.23
N GLY A 386 19.82 -18.64 -24.13
CA GLY A 386 20.80 -17.70 -24.68
C GLY A 386 20.91 -16.35 -23.96
N THR A 387 20.25 -16.18 -22.81
CA THR A 387 20.34 -14.99 -21.95
C THR A 387 21.09 -15.28 -20.66
N LEU A 388 21.70 -14.26 -20.04
CA LEU A 388 22.17 -14.37 -18.66
C LEU A 388 20.95 -14.28 -17.74
N LEU A 389 20.67 -15.32 -16.97
CA LEU A 389 19.60 -15.30 -15.97
C LEU A 389 20.05 -14.40 -14.80
N VAL A 390 19.19 -13.53 -14.30
CA VAL A 390 19.51 -12.61 -13.21
C VAL A 390 18.42 -12.73 -12.14
N ALA A 391 18.81 -12.90 -10.89
CA ALA A 391 17.88 -12.90 -9.77
C ALA A 391 18.45 -12.09 -8.62
N HIS A 392 17.61 -11.71 -7.65
CA HIS A 392 18.15 -11.14 -6.42
C HIS A 392 18.89 -12.19 -5.60
N ASN A 393 18.29 -13.37 -5.38
CA ASN A 393 18.82 -14.41 -4.49
C ASN A 393 19.08 -15.75 -5.20
N LEU A 394 19.69 -15.70 -6.40
CA LEU A 394 19.83 -16.77 -7.42
C LEU A 394 19.82 -18.23 -6.95
N GLU A 395 20.47 -18.54 -5.83
CA GLU A 395 20.45 -19.86 -5.21
C GLU A 395 19.01 -20.38 -5.04
N PHE A 396 18.11 -19.55 -4.50
CA PHE A 396 16.70 -19.87 -4.27
C PHE A 396 15.94 -20.16 -5.57
N GLU A 397 15.97 -19.26 -6.56
CA GLU A 397 15.24 -19.46 -7.80
C GLU A 397 15.84 -20.64 -8.58
N SER A 398 17.17 -20.82 -8.53
CA SER A 398 17.85 -21.93 -9.19
C SER A 398 17.47 -23.29 -8.61
N ASP A 399 17.41 -23.43 -7.28
CA ASP A 399 17.06 -24.69 -6.64
C ASP A 399 15.59 -25.08 -6.88
N PHE A 400 14.67 -24.11 -6.87
CA PHE A 400 13.26 -24.36 -7.20
C PHE A 400 13.06 -24.77 -8.67
N LEU A 401 13.72 -24.09 -9.61
CA LEU A 401 13.71 -24.47 -11.03
C LEU A 401 14.33 -25.87 -11.25
N VAL A 402 15.49 -26.14 -10.64
CA VAL A 402 16.18 -27.43 -10.72
C VAL A 402 15.31 -28.55 -10.14
N ALA A 403 14.73 -28.37 -8.96
CA ALA A 403 13.85 -29.37 -8.35
C ALA A 403 12.56 -29.57 -9.16
N ALA A 404 12.00 -28.52 -9.76
CA ALA A 404 10.86 -28.65 -10.67
C ALA A 404 11.21 -29.45 -11.94
N THR A 405 12.40 -29.26 -12.55
CA THR A 405 12.81 -30.09 -13.70
C THR A 405 12.97 -31.56 -13.35
N GLN A 406 13.48 -31.86 -12.14
CA GLN A 406 13.62 -33.24 -11.67
C GLN A 406 12.27 -33.92 -11.40
N ARG A 407 11.23 -33.15 -11.05
CA ARG A 407 9.85 -33.63 -10.86
C ARG A 407 9.12 -33.84 -12.20
N GLY A 408 9.09 -32.82 -13.06
CA GLY A 408 8.34 -32.84 -14.33
C GLY A 408 9.05 -33.55 -15.50
N GLY A 409 10.28 -34.05 -15.29
CA GLY A 409 11.09 -34.68 -16.36
C GLY A 409 11.60 -33.68 -17.42
N LEU A 410 11.50 -32.38 -17.15
CA LEU A 410 11.92 -31.30 -18.03
C LEU A 410 13.45 -31.21 -18.13
N ARG A 411 13.93 -30.42 -19.09
CA ARG A 411 15.36 -30.13 -19.25
C ARG A 411 15.58 -28.62 -19.17
N LEU A 412 16.37 -28.18 -18.20
CA LEU A 412 16.98 -26.85 -18.22
C LEU A 412 17.83 -26.69 -19.49
N PRO A 413 17.91 -25.48 -20.08
CA PRO A 413 18.81 -25.21 -21.20
C PRO A 413 20.27 -25.55 -20.86
N GLN A 414 21.01 -26.08 -21.84
CA GLN A 414 22.42 -26.39 -21.63
C GLN A 414 23.21 -25.10 -21.36
N ASN A 415 24.11 -25.14 -20.38
CA ASN A 415 24.96 -24.03 -19.97
C ASN A 415 24.17 -22.78 -19.53
N THR A 416 22.98 -22.94 -18.92
CA THR A 416 22.26 -21.82 -18.28
C THR A 416 23.17 -21.16 -17.24
N LEU A 417 23.54 -19.91 -17.50
CA LEU A 417 24.41 -19.09 -16.67
C LEU A 417 23.55 -18.07 -15.93
N GLY A 418 23.70 -18.00 -14.61
CA GLY A 418 22.97 -17.08 -13.74
C GLY A 418 23.88 -16.03 -13.09
N LEU A 419 23.29 -14.93 -12.64
CA LEU A 419 23.94 -13.85 -11.90
C LEU A 419 23.08 -13.43 -10.69
N CYS A 420 23.69 -13.35 -9.52
CA CYS A 420 23.05 -12.93 -8.28
C CYS A 420 23.34 -11.46 -7.98
N THR A 421 22.31 -10.60 -7.91
CA THR A 421 22.52 -9.18 -7.60
C THR A 421 22.82 -8.94 -6.12
N LEU A 422 22.31 -9.77 -5.19
CA LEU A 422 22.65 -9.72 -3.76
C LEU A 422 24.14 -10.00 -3.51
N VAL A 423 24.69 -11.06 -4.10
CA VAL A 423 26.13 -11.39 -4.05
C VAL A 423 26.96 -10.27 -4.67
N THR A 424 26.51 -9.71 -5.79
CA THR A 424 27.20 -8.58 -6.45
C THR A 424 27.22 -7.35 -5.54
N ALA A 425 26.08 -6.99 -4.94
CA ALA A 425 25.96 -5.85 -4.03
C ALA A 425 26.87 -6.01 -2.80
N ARG A 426 26.79 -7.13 -2.07
CA ARG A 426 27.64 -7.39 -0.88
C ARG A 426 29.14 -7.34 -1.19
N ARG A 427 29.56 -7.87 -2.34
CA ARG A 427 30.97 -7.89 -2.77
C ARG A 427 31.51 -6.53 -3.21
N GLN A 428 30.67 -5.68 -3.79
CA GLN A 428 31.09 -4.41 -4.38
C GLN A 428 30.81 -3.19 -3.48
N LEU A 429 29.86 -3.30 -2.55
CA LEU A 429 29.31 -2.20 -1.77
C LEU A 429 29.42 -2.44 -0.25
N ASP A 430 29.42 -1.35 0.51
CA ASP A 430 29.46 -1.31 1.98
C ASP A 430 28.25 -0.57 2.54
N GLY A 431 27.49 -1.22 3.43
CA GLY A 431 26.23 -0.72 3.95
C GLY A 431 25.47 -1.76 4.76
N ARG A 432 24.31 -1.37 5.30
CA ARG A 432 23.56 -2.16 6.30
C ARG A 432 22.53 -3.12 5.71
N ALA A 433 21.90 -2.73 4.60
CA ALA A 433 20.82 -3.46 3.97
C ALA A 433 21.12 -3.71 2.49
N PHE A 434 20.97 -4.96 2.06
CA PHE A 434 21.20 -5.40 0.67
C PHE A 434 20.00 -6.13 0.07
N THR A 435 18.84 -6.11 0.72
CA THR A 435 17.58 -6.70 0.20
C THR A 435 17.16 -6.02 -1.11
N LEU A 436 16.29 -6.69 -1.89
CA LEU A 436 15.81 -6.15 -3.17
C LEU A 436 15.18 -4.76 -2.98
N THR A 437 14.35 -4.59 -1.95
CA THR A 437 13.76 -3.30 -1.56
C THR A 437 14.81 -2.22 -1.24
N ALA A 438 15.87 -2.57 -0.50
CA ALA A 438 16.96 -1.64 -0.16
C ALA A 438 17.80 -1.23 -1.38
N MET A 439 18.13 -2.21 -2.22
CA MET A 439 18.91 -1.99 -3.44
C MET A 439 18.10 -1.24 -4.50
N TYR A 440 16.80 -1.53 -4.66
CA TYR A 440 15.91 -0.78 -5.56
C TYR A 440 15.72 0.66 -5.10
N LYS A 441 15.57 0.87 -3.79
CA LYS A 441 15.52 2.20 -3.17
C LYS A 441 16.82 3.00 -3.39
N THR A 442 17.96 2.32 -3.37
CA THR A 442 19.26 2.91 -3.74
C THR A 442 19.35 3.21 -5.23
N ALA A 443 18.81 2.33 -6.07
CA ALA A 443 18.90 2.41 -7.53
C ALA A 443 18.03 3.54 -8.12
N THR A 444 16.78 3.63 -7.67
CA THR A 444 15.75 4.49 -8.26
C THR A 444 15.37 5.70 -7.39
N GLY A 445 15.77 5.70 -6.12
CA GLY A 445 15.28 6.63 -5.11
C GLY A 445 13.85 6.36 -4.62
N ARG A 446 13.12 5.41 -5.23
CA ARG A 446 11.72 5.06 -4.95
C ARG A 446 11.62 3.76 -4.15
N TRP A 447 10.47 3.51 -3.51
CA TRP A 447 10.20 2.21 -2.90
C TRP A 447 9.65 1.23 -3.96
N ILE A 448 9.77 -0.08 -3.72
CA ILE A 448 9.10 -1.09 -4.56
C ILE A 448 7.62 -1.06 -4.22
N ASP A 449 6.82 -0.60 -5.18
CA ASP A 449 5.37 -0.73 -5.20
C ASP A 449 5.01 -2.21 -5.49
N HIS A 450 4.10 -2.79 -4.70
CA HIS A 450 3.69 -4.21 -4.78
C HIS A 450 4.84 -5.26 -4.63
N GLN A 451 5.65 -5.15 -3.57
CA GLN A 451 6.57 -6.21 -3.14
C GLN A 451 5.88 -7.58 -3.01
N HIS A 452 6.64 -8.64 -3.28
CA HIS A 452 6.18 -10.03 -3.32
C HIS A 452 5.20 -10.28 -4.46
N ASN A 453 5.50 -9.69 -5.63
CA ASN A 453 4.89 -9.93 -6.93
C ASN A 453 6.02 -10.20 -7.93
N ALA A 454 6.07 -11.42 -8.47
CA ALA A 454 7.23 -11.90 -9.20
C ALA A 454 7.56 -11.05 -10.45
N LEU A 455 6.60 -10.37 -11.08
CA LEU A 455 6.91 -9.46 -12.18
C LEU A 455 7.43 -8.10 -11.70
N ALA A 456 6.87 -7.56 -10.61
CA ALA A 456 7.35 -6.31 -10.02
C ALA A 456 8.78 -6.47 -9.47
N ASP A 457 9.05 -7.57 -8.77
CA ASP A 457 10.36 -7.89 -8.21
C ASP A 457 11.38 -8.27 -9.31
N ALA A 458 10.99 -8.97 -10.38
CA ALA A 458 11.86 -9.14 -11.56
C ALA A 458 12.22 -7.81 -12.25
N ARG A 459 11.27 -6.86 -12.35
CA ARG A 459 11.57 -5.49 -12.83
C ARG A 459 12.51 -4.75 -11.86
N ALA A 460 12.36 -4.93 -10.55
CA ALA A 460 13.26 -4.36 -9.55
C ALA A 460 14.69 -4.95 -9.66
N VAL A 461 14.82 -6.25 -9.93
CA VAL A 461 16.12 -6.92 -10.19
C VAL A 461 16.82 -6.33 -11.41
N ARG A 462 16.08 -6.02 -12.49
CA ARG A 462 16.60 -5.30 -13.66
C ARG A 462 17.15 -3.92 -13.27
N GLU A 463 16.38 -3.10 -12.57
CA GLU A 463 16.83 -1.75 -12.15
C GLU A 463 18.06 -1.80 -11.22
N VAL A 464 18.08 -2.74 -10.27
CA VAL A 464 19.24 -2.95 -9.38
C VAL A 464 20.48 -3.36 -10.17
N LEU A 465 20.36 -4.24 -11.17
CA LEU A 465 21.49 -4.58 -12.03
C LEU A 465 21.97 -3.37 -12.82
N LEU A 466 21.08 -2.66 -13.51
CA LEU A 466 21.45 -1.50 -14.35
C LEU A 466 22.15 -0.42 -13.52
N TRP A 467 21.69 -0.15 -12.29
CA TRP A 467 22.38 0.75 -11.37
C TRP A 467 23.76 0.25 -10.94
N LEU A 468 23.90 -1.04 -10.61
CA LEU A 468 25.21 -1.65 -10.28
C LEU A 468 26.20 -1.52 -11.46
N LEU A 469 25.72 -1.72 -12.69
CA LEU A 469 26.55 -1.60 -13.90
C LEU A 469 26.93 -0.14 -14.20
N ALA A 470 26.00 0.80 -14.04
CA ALA A 470 26.20 2.22 -14.38
C ALA A 470 26.98 3.02 -13.32
N GLN A 471 26.86 2.67 -12.04
CA GLN A 471 27.47 3.44 -10.93
C GLN A 471 28.79 2.85 -10.41
N SER A 472 29.25 1.73 -10.95
CA SER A 472 30.51 1.10 -10.51
C SER A 472 31.73 2.00 -10.81
N PRO A 473 32.64 2.23 -9.84
CA PRO A 473 33.86 3.03 -10.03
C PRO A 473 34.83 2.53 -11.12
N ALA A 474 34.63 1.30 -11.62
CA ALA A 474 35.31 0.74 -12.78
C ALA A 474 34.36 -0.25 -13.49
N PRO A 475 34.49 -0.48 -14.81
CA PRO A 475 33.60 -1.39 -15.54
C PRO A 475 33.54 -2.80 -14.93
N LEU A 476 32.32 -3.31 -14.75
CA LEU A 476 32.10 -4.67 -14.27
C LEU A 476 32.17 -5.66 -15.44
N HIS A 477 32.86 -6.76 -15.22
CA HIS A 477 33.05 -7.86 -16.16
C HIS A 477 32.53 -9.17 -15.54
N LEU A 478 32.11 -10.13 -16.37
CA LEU A 478 31.74 -11.46 -15.89
C LEU A 478 32.99 -12.28 -15.54
N THR A 479 32.93 -13.07 -14.48
CA THR A 479 33.97 -14.05 -14.11
C THR A 479 34.01 -15.28 -15.03
N MET A 480 33.00 -15.44 -15.90
CA MET A 480 32.82 -16.60 -16.78
C MET A 480 32.38 -16.15 -18.17
N ALA A 481 32.62 -16.99 -19.18
CA ALA A 481 32.14 -16.73 -20.54
C ALA A 481 30.61 -16.59 -20.54
N PRO A 482 30.03 -15.60 -21.24
CA PRO A 482 28.58 -15.46 -21.36
C PRO A 482 27.98 -16.68 -22.09
N PRO A 483 26.68 -16.96 -21.89
CA PRO A 483 26.00 -18.01 -22.65
C PRO A 483 26.08 -17.70 -24.16
N ALA A 484 26.29 -18.73 -24.97
CA ALA A 484 26.20 -18.58 -26.41
C ALA A 484 24.76 -18.20 -26.81
N GLN A 485 24.62 -17.26 -27.75
CA GLN A 485 23.32 -16.91 -28.32
C GLN A 485 22.74 -18.15 -29.01
N SER A 486 21.49 -18.50 -28.69
CA SER A 486 20.85 -19.69 -29.28
C SER A 486 20.33 -19.35 -30.68
N GLU A 487 20.92 -19.94 -31.71
CA GLU A 487 20.49 -19.74 -33.11
C GLU A 487 19.11 -20.34 -33.42
N SER A 488 18.52 -21.11 -32.48
CA SER A 488 17.17 -21.66 -32.62
C SER A 488 16.45 -21.68 -31.27
N ALA A 489 15.34 -20.96 -31.18
CA ALA A 489 14.27 -21.31 -30.27
C ALA A 489 13.49 -22.48 -30.88
N LEU A 490 13.36 -23.59 -30.15
CA LEU A 490 12.42 -24.64 -30.53
C LEU A 490 10.99 -24.07 -30.48
N PRO A 491 10.07 -24.49 -31.37
CA PRO A 491 8.66 -24.08 -31.27
C PRO A 491 8.05 -24.66 -29.99
N VAL A 492 7.97 -23.83 -28.95
CA VAL A 492 7.29 -24.16 -27.69
C VAL A 492 5.88 -23.61 -27.74
N GLU A 493 4.92 -24.44 -27.32
CA GLU A 493 3.52 -24.05 -27.19
C GLU A 493 3.36 -23.03 -26.05
N GLN A 494 2.79 -21.86 -26.36
CA GLN A 494 2.56 -20.79 -25.38
C GLN A 494 1.56 -21.25 -24.32
N CYS A 495 1.91 -21.09 -23.04
CA CYS A 495 1.00 -21.36 -21.94
C CYS A 495 -0.08 -20.27 -21.80
N GLN A 496 -1.24 -20.65 -21.27
CA GLN A 496 -2.38 -19.75 -21.05
C GLN A 496 -2.22 -18.94 -19.75
N ILE A 497 -1.34 -17.95 -19.78
CA ILE A 497 -0.95 -17.15 -18.59
C ILE A 497 -2.16 -16.69 -17.76
N CYS A 498 -2.07 -16.88 -16.45
CA CYS A 498 -3.02 -16.33 -15.49
C CYS A 498 -2.29 -15.32 -14.61
N CYS A 499 -2.40 -14.03 -14.94
CA CYS A 499 -1.79 -12.98 -14.13
C CYS A 499 -2.50 -12.85 -12.78
N ARG A 500 -1.76 -12.45 -11.75
CA ARG A 500 -2.26 -12.16 -10.40
C ARG A 500 -3.15 -10.90 -10.40
N PRO A 501 -4.17 -10.82 -9.52
CA PRO A 501 -4.89 -9.57 -9.30
C PRO A 501 -4.03 -8.59 -8.50
N VAL A 502 -4.00 -7.32 -8.93
CA VAL A 502 -3.52 -6.22 -8.08
C VAL A 502 -4.73 -5.55 -7.41
N PRO A 503 -4.70 -5.29 -6.10
CA PRO A 503 -5.77 -4.57 -5.42
C PRO A 503 -5.84 -3.12 -5.90
N LEU A 504 -7.04 -2.65 -6.23
CA LEU A 504 -7.26 -1.28 -6.70
C LEU A 504 -7.11 -0.27 -5.57
N VAL A 505 -6.17 0.66 -5.71
CA VAL A 505 -6.01 1.79 -4.76
C VAL A 505 -7.01 2.91 -5.05
N ARG A 506 -7.43 3.04 -6.32
CA ARG A 506 -8.35 4.06 -6.82
C ARG A 506 -9.24 3.53 -7.94
N ALA A 507 -10.17 4.35 -8.43
CA ALA A 507 -10.95 4.05 -9.65
C ALA A 507 -10.10 4.28 -10.92
N SER A 508 -9.04 3.49 -11.08
CA SER A 508 -8.18 3.43 -12.27
C SER A 508 -7.76 1.98 -12.48
N VAL A 509 -7.67 1.55 -13.73
CA VAL A 509 -7.11 0.25 -14.12
C VAL A 509 -5.67 0.35 -14.62
N ALA A 510 -5.02 1.52 -14.51
CA ALA A 510 -3.61 1.70 -14.86
C ALA A 510 -2.69 0.74 -14.08
N GLU A 511 -2.80 0.74 -12.74
CA GLU A 511 -2.04 -0.10 -11.80
C GLU A 511 -2.13 -1.60 -12.14
N LEU A 512 -3.31 -2.05 -12.61
CA LEU A 512 -3.54 -3.41 -13.10
C LEU A 512 -2.79 -3.69 -14.41
N LEU A 513 -2.93 -2.79 -15.40
CA LEU A 513 -2.33 -2.94 -16.72
C LEU A 513 -0.80 -2.91 -16.67
N ASP A 514 -0.24 -2.13 -15.75
CA ASP A 514 1.19 -2.11 -15.45
C ASP A 514 1.65 -3.43 -14.84
N ALA A 515 0.87 -4.05 -13.96
CA ALA A 515 1.19 -5.31 -13.30
C ALA A 515 1.04 -6.56 -14.18
N PHE A 516 0.47 -6.45 -15.38
CA PHE A 516 0.51 -7.51 -16.39
C PHE A 516 1.81 -7.41 -17.20
N PRO A 517 2.30 -8.51 -17.81
CA PRO A 517 3.51 -8.49 -18.64
C PRO A 517 3.29 -7.63 -19.88
N GLN A 518 4.23 -6.72 -20.16
CA GLN A 518 4.28 -5.95 -21.41
C GLN A 518 5.14 -6.73 -22.41
N SER A 519 4.52 -7.26 -23.46
CA SER A 519 5.17 -8.17 -24.40
C SER A 519 4.81 -7.83 -25.85
N PRO A 520 5.79 -7.75 -26.77
CA PRO A 520 5.53 -7.66 -28.20
C PRO A 520 4.99 -8.96 -28.80
N THR A 521 5.02 -10.07 -28.04
CA THR A 521 4.54 -11.39 -28.46
C THR A 521 3.07 -11.54 -28.07
N PRO A 522 2.11 -11.43 -29.01
CA PRO A 522 0.69 -11.49 -28.66
C PRO A 522 0.29 -12.91 -28.26
N ARG A 523 -0.51 -13.03 -27.19
CA ARG A 523 -1.16 -14.30 -26.80
C ARG A 523 -2.54 -14.39 -27.41
N ARG A 524 -3.01 -15.62 -27.62
CA ARG A 524 -4.34 -15.91 -28.21
C ARG A 524 -5.51 -15.43 -27.35
N GLY A 525 -5.35 -15.45 -26.02
CA GLY A 525 -6.42 -15.20 -25.07
C GLY A 525 -7.50 -16.30 -25.01
N ASP A 526 -8.47 -16.13 -24.12
CA ASP A 526 -9.79 -16.76 -24.25
C ASP A 526 -10.74 -15.77 -24.97
N PRO A 527 -11.23 -16.09 -26.18
CA PRO A 527 -12.09 -15.16 -26.94
C PRO A 527 -13.38 -14.75 -26.21
N ALA A 528 -14.01 -15.66 -25.45
CA ALA A 528 -15.26 -15.38 -24.78
C ALA A 528 -15.05 -14.49 -23.54
N GLU A 529 -13.91 -14.63 -22.85
CA GLU A 529 -13.52 -13.73 -21.76
C GLU A 529 -13.03 -12.36 -22.27
N VAL A 530 -12.41 -12.32 -23.46
CA VAL A 530 -12.03 -11.08 -24.15
C VAL A 530 -13.26 -10.29 -24.61
N ASP A 531 -14.28 -10.94 -25.19
CA ASP A 531 -15.51 -10.26 -25.58
C ASP A 531 -16.31 -9.80 -24.34
N ARG A 532 -16.29 -10.55 -23.24
CA ARG A 532 -16.81 -10.07 -21.94
C ARG A 532 -16.07 -8.82 -21.45
N TYR A 533 -14.75 -8.79 -21.55
CA TYR A 533 -13.93 -7.63 -21.16
C TYR A 533 -14.25 -6.39 -22.01
N ARG A 534 -14.30 -6.56 -23.34
CA ARG A 534 -14.67 -5.50 -24.29
C ARG A 534 -16.05 -4.92 -24.00
N ASN A 535 -17.02 -5.77 -23.67
CA ASN A 535 -18.37 -5.32 -23.34
C ASN A 535 -18.39 -4.52 -22.02
N LEU A 536 -17.75 -4.98 -20.95
CA LEU A 536 -17.63 -4.20 -19.69
C LEU A 536 -16.96 -2.85 -19.94
N LEU A 537 -15.87 -2.85 -20.70
CA LEU A 537 -15.07 -1.66 -21.02
C LEU A 537 -15.84 -0.65 -21.87
N ALA A 538 -16.70 -1.10 -22.78
CA ALA A 538 -17.56 -0.21 -23.57
C ALA A 538 -18.61 0.53 -22.71
N HIS A 539 -19.20 -0.14 -21.70
CA HIS A 539 -20.14 0.51 -20.77
C HIS A 539 -19.38 1.47 -19.83
N ALA A 540 -18.24 1.04 -19.28
CA ALA A 540 -17.44 1.79 -18.31
C ALA A 540 -16.73 3.06 -18.86
N VAL A 541 -16.95 3.38 -20.14
CA VAL A 541 -16.45 4.57 -20.84
C VAL A 541 -17.62 5.41 -21.40
N GLU A 542 -18.87 4.91 -21.36
CA GLU A 542 -20.05 5.54 -21.99
C GLU A 542 -20.45 6.87 -21.32
N ASP A 543 -20.32 6.99 -20.00
CA ASP A 543 -20.58 8.25 -19.26
C ASP A 543 -19.35 9.17 -19.15
N GLY A 544 -18.20 8.73 -19.69
CA GLY A 544 -16.92 9.41 -19.61
C GLY A 544 -16.19 9.30 -18.27
N ARG A 545 -16.59 8.42 -17.33
CA ARG A 545 -16.01 8.34 -15.98
C ARG A 545 -16.00 6.93 -15.39
N LEU A 546 -14.83 6.28 -15.40
CA LEU A 546 -14.65 4.99 -14.74
C LEU A 546 -14.96 5.04 -13.23
N SER A 547 -15.97 4.30 -12.76
CA SER A 547 -16.24 4.13 -11.33
C SER A 547 -15.37 3.04 -10.69
N TYR A 548 -15.33 3.01 -9.35
CA TYR A 548 -14.60 1.97 -8.63
C TYR A 548 -15.20 0.56 -8.83
N GLU A 549 -16.53 0.45 -8.98
CA GLU A 549 -17.19 -0.83 -9.19
C GLU A 549 -16.89 -1.39 -10.59
N GLU A 550 -16.87 -0.54 -11.61
CA GLU A 550 -16.47 -0.90 -12.98
C GLU A 550 -14.99 -1.24 -13.07
N ALA A 551 -14.12 -0.45 -12.44
CA ALA A 551 -12.69 -0.76 -12.34
C ALA A 551 -12.45 -2.12 -11.68
N ALA A 552 -13.21 -2.45 -10.62
CA ALA A 552 -13.13 -3.76 -9.94
C ALA A 552 -13.65 -4.92 -10.82
N LEU A 553 -14.72 -4.70 -11.58
CA LEU A 553 -15.23 -5.68 -12.55
C LEU A 553 -14.24 -5.93 -13.70
N LEU A 554 -13.66 -4.86 -14.26
CA LEU A 554 -12.58 -4.95 -15.26
C LEU A 554 -11.36 -5.68 -14.68
N THR A 555 -10.91 -5.31 -13.48
CA THR A 555 -9.78 -5.97 -12.79
C THR A 555 -9.99 -7.47 -12.64
N LYS A 556 -11.18 -7.89 -12.22
CA LYS A 556 -11.53 -9.31 -12.12
C LYS A 556 -11.59 -10.00 -13.50
N GLN A 557 -12.16 -9.35 -14.50
CA GLN A 557 -12.34 -9.91 -15.84
C GLN A 557 -11.02 -10.00 -16.63
N ALA A 558 -10.10 -9.04 -16.46
CA ALA A 558 -8.80 -8.98 -17.14
C ALA A 558 -8.00 -10.29 -17.02
N ARG A 559 -7.96 -10.86 -15.80
CA ARG A 559 -7.28 -12.14 -15.53
C ARG A 559 -7.82 -13.31 -16.36
N LEU A 560 -9.12 -13.31 -16.62
CA LEU A 560 -9.78 -14.39 -17.38
C LEU A 560 -9.47 -14.32 -18.88
N THR A 561 -9.13 -13.13 -19.40
CA THR A 561 -8.82 -12.93 -20.83
C THR A 561 -7.57 -13.68 -21.32
N ARG A 562 -6.62 -14.03 -20.43
CA ARG A 562 -5.29 -14.59 -20.74
C ARG A 562 -4.44 -13.73 -21.69
N LEU A 563 -4.71 -12.42 -21.76
CA LEU A 563 -3.97 -11.44 -22.56
C LEU A 563 -2.80 -10.81 -21.79
N THR A 564 -1.85 -10.22 -22.53
CA THR A 564 -0.77 -9.39 -21.98
C THR A 564 -1.25 -7.96 -21.67
N GLY A 565 -0.53 -7.20 -20.86
CA GLY A 565 -0.89 -5.82 -20.52
C GLY A 565 -0.91 -4.90 -21.75
N THR A 566 0.01 -5.14 -22.69
CA THR A 566 0.04 -4.47 -24.00
C THR A 566 -1.22 -4.75 -24.82
N GLN A 567 -1.71 -5.99 -24.83
CA GLN A 567 -2.95 -6.35 -25.52
C GLN A 567 -4.19 -5.75 -24.84
N LEU A 568 -4.21 -5.66 -23.50
CA LEU A 568 -5.31 -5.01 -22.76
C LEU A 568 -5.34 -3.49 -23.00
N ARG A 569 -4.19 -2.79 -22.99
CA ARG A 569 -4.11 -1.37 -23.37
C ARG A 569 -4.64 -1.11 -24.78
N ALA A 570 -4.36 -2.01 -25.74
CA ALA A 570 -4.92 -1.91 -27.09
C ALA A 570 -6.45 -2.02 -27.12
N LEU A 571 -7.09 -2.75 -26.19
CA LEU A 571 -8.54 -2.75 -26.03
C LEU A 571 -9.04 -1.42 -25.42
N HIS A 572 -8.29 -0.81 -24.51
CA HIS A 572 -8.65 0.46 -23.87
C HIS A 572 -8.55 1.63 -24.85
N GLN A 573 -7.50 1.66 -25.67
CA GLN A 573 -7.41 2.63 -26.75
C GLN A 573 -8.55 2.44 -27.76
N LEU A 574 -8.90 1.20 -28.12
CA LEU A 574 -10.04 0.94 -29.00
C LEU A 574 -11.39 1.37 -28.40
N ALA A 575 -11.59 1.19 -27.09
CA ALA A 575 -12.80 1.67 -26.41
C ALA A 575 -12.86 3.21 -26.39
N TRP A 576 -11.76 3.87 -26.02
CA TRP A 576 -11.62 5.33 -26.09
C TRP A 576 -11.91 5.86 -27.50
N ASP A 577 -11.30 5.25 -28.52
CA ASP A 577 -11.43 5.63 -29.93
C ASP A 577 -12.87 5.53 -30.45
N ASN A 578 -13.66 4.60 -29.91
CA ASN A 578 -15.07 4.44 -30.25
C ASN A 578 -15.96 5.47 -29.55
N THR A 579 -15.62 5.88 -28.33
CA THR A 579 -16.37 6.91 -27.56
C THR A 579 -16.05 8.33 -28.03
N TYR A 580 -14.81 8.61 -28.41
CA TYR A 580 -14.34 9.92 -28.86
C TYR A 580 -13.75 9.89 -30.28
N PRO A 581 -14.52 9.53 -31.32
CA PRO A 581 -14.01 9.40 -32.68
C PRO A 581 -13.42 10.71 -33.22
N ASP A 582 -14.01 11.85 -32.85
CA ASP A 582 -13.55 13.19 -33.26
C ASP A 582 -12.25 13.62 -32.56
N ALA A 583 -11.90 13.04 -31.40
CA ALA A 583 -10.71 13.43 -30.65
C ALA A 583 -9.39 13.05 -31.38
N LYS A 584 -9.45 12.18 -32.40
CA LYS A 584 -8.30 11.85 -33.26
C LYS A 584 -7.92 12.94 -34.27
N THR A 585 -8.81 13.92 -34.50
CA THR A 585 -8.63 14.96 -35.54
C THR A 585 -8.98 16.37 -35.05
N ALA A 586 -9.63 16.51 -33.90
CA ALA A 586 -9.92 17.78 -33.26
C ALA A 586 -8.64 18.45 -32.72
N ASP A 587 -8.56 19.77 -32.85
CA ASP A 587 -7.69 20.59 -32.01
C ASP A 587 -8.20 20.56 -30.56
N TRP A 588 -7.40 20.03 -29.63
CA TRP A 588 -7.82 19.86 -28.25
C TRP A 588 -7.96 21.18 -27.48
N ALA A 589 -7.36 22.29 -27.97
CA ALA A 589 -7.58 23.63 -27.41
C ALA A 589 -9.03 24.11 -27.62
N SER A 590 -9.73 23.60 -28.64
CA SER A 590 -11.11 23.98 -28.97
C SER A 590 -12.19 23.46 -27.99
N PHE A 591 -11.90 22.42 -27.20
CA PHE A 591 -12.82 21.92 -26.17
C PHE A 591 -12.95 22.91 -24.99
N THR A 592 -14.00 22.76 -24.18
CA THR A 592 -14.07 23.51 -22.91
C THR A 592 -13.07 22.98 -21.89
N PRO A 593 -12.58 23.80 -20.93
CA PRO A 593 -11.68 23.35 -19.87
C PRO A 593 -12.23 22.18 -19.05
N THR A 594 -13.55 22.12 -18.85
CA THR A 594 -14.23 20.99 -18.19
C THR A 594 -14.05 19.70 -18.98
N GLN A 595 -14.37 19.72 -20.28
CA GLN A 595 -14.24 18.54 -21.16
C GLN A 595 -12.79 18.05 -21.23
N ARG A 596 -11.80 18.95 -21.42
CA ARG A 596 -10.37 18.57 -21.36
C ARG A 596 -10.04 17.86 -20.04
N ARG A 597 -10.54 18.36 -18.90
CA ARG A 597 -10.23 17.76 -17.60
C ARG A 597 -10.94 16.43 -17.36
N GLU A 598 -12.15 16.24 -17.88
CA GLU A 598 -12.86 14.95 -17.82
C GLU A 598 -12.19 13.91 -18.72
N MET A 599 -11.82 14.28 -19.95
CA MET A 599 -11.05 13.44 -20.88
C MET A 599 -9.69 13.03 -20.28
N PHE A 600 -8.95 13.97 -19.68
CA PHE A 600 -7.70 13.68 -18.96
C PHE A 600 -7.89 12.63 -17.86
N LEU A 601 -8.89 12.83 -16.99
CA LEU A 601 -9.15 11.93 -15.86
C LEU A 601 -9.56 10.53 -16.33
N LEU A 602 -10.29 10.41 -17.44
CA LEU A 602 -10.65 9.11 -17.99
C LEU A 602 -9.46 8.41 -18.68
N ALA A 603 -8.57 9.14 -19.36
CA ALA A 603 -7.36 8.58 -19.96
C ALA A 603 -6.41 8.00 -18.88
N ASP A 604 -6.19 8.72 -17.77
CA ASP A 604 -5.47 8.24 -16.59
C ASP A 604 -6.20 7.05 -15.91
N ALA A 605 -7.52 7.12 -15.78
CA ALA A 605 -8.30 6.00 -15.23
C ALA A 605 -8.23 4.73 -16.10
N LEU A 606 -8.12 4.86 -17.41
CA LEU A 606 -7.97 3.75 -18.35
C LEU A 606 -6.52 3.25 -18.51
N GLY A 607 -5.51 3.93 -17.94
CA GLY A 607 -4.10 3.56 -18.09
C GLY A 607 -3.51 3.88 -19.47
N LEU A 608 -4.07 4.88 -20.16
CA LEU A 608 -3.62 5.41 -21.45
C LEU A 608 -2.68 6.61 -21.20
N ALA A 609 -1.49 6.34 -20.67
CA ALA A 609 -0.57 7.37 -20.16
C ALA A 609 -0.18 8.44 -21.20
N GLU A 610 0.32 8.03 -22.37
CA GLU A 610 0.72 8.95 -23.47
C GLU A 610 -0.42 9.88 -23.89
N LEU A 611 -1.65 9.37 -23.88
CA LEU A 611 -2.86 10.12 -24.19
C LEU A 611 -3.19 11.13 -23.07
N ALA A 612 -3.11 10.71 -21.81
CA ALA A 612 -3.36 11.56 -20.64
C ALA A 612 -2.32 12.70 -20.55
N ASP A 613 -1.04 12.41 -20.75
CA ASP A 613 0.04 13.39 -20.75
C ASP A 613 -0.18 14.44 -21.84
N THR A 614 -0.50 14.01 -23.07
CA THR A 614 -0.82 14.92 -24.19
C THR A 614 -2.03 15.82 -23.86
N ILE A 615 -3.06 15.32 -23.15
CA ILE A 615 -4.20 16.17 -22.73
C ILE A 615 -3.77 17.16 -21.63
N HIS A 616 -2.85 16.76 -20.76
CA HIS A 616 -2.34 17.61 -19.68
C HIS A 616 -1.55 18.80 -20.22
N GLU A 617 -0.70 18.61 -21.23
CA GLU A 617 0.06 19.70 -21.87
C GLU A 617 -0.88 20.79 -22.39
N VAL A 618 -1.94 20.42 -23.12
CA VAL A 618 -2.96 21.37 -23.63
C VAL A 618 -3.77 22.04 -22.51
N ILE A 619 -3.92 21.40 -21.34
CA ILE A 619 -4.53 22.04 -20.15
C ILE A 619 -3.62 23.14 -19.59
N GLU A 620 -2.32 22.91 -19.52
CA GLU A 620 -1.36 23.91 -19.01
C GLU A 620 -1.20 25.08 -20.01
N GLU A 621 -1.10 24.80 -21.32
CA GLU A 621 -1.06 25.85 -22.36
C GLU A 621 -2.31 26.76 -22.34
N CYS A 622 -3.47 26.21 -22.00
CA CYS A 622 -4.74 26.94 -21.93
C CYS A 622 -4.98 27.65 -20.58
N SER A 623 -4.05 27.61 -19.62
CA SER A 623 -4.26 28.16 -18.28
C SER A 623 -3.98 29.67 -18.18
N GLU A 624 -4.82 30.39 -17.43
CA GLU A 624 -4.62 31.83 -17.18
C GLU A 624 -3.32 32.08 -16.39
N PRO A 625 -2.57 33.16 -16.70
CA PRO A 625 -1.31 33.46 -16.02
C PRO A 625 -1.52 33.72 -14.53
N THR A 626 -0.68 33.09 -13.69
CA THR A 626 -0.74 33.21 -12.24
C THR A 626 -0.69 34.68 -11.79
N PRO A 627 -1.61 35.14 -10.92
CA PRO A 627 -1.62 36.52 -10.44
C PRO A 627 -0.36 36.87 -9.64
N SER A 628 -0.02 38.16 -9.59
CA SER A 628 1.23 38.66 -9.01
C SER A 628 1.41 38.24 -7.54
N GLU A 629 2.67 38.01 -7.16
CA GLU A 629 3.02 37.44 -5.85
C GLU A 629 2.54 38.31 -4.66
N HIS A 630 2.37 39.62 -4.86
CA HIS A 630 1.95 40.59 -3.86
C HIS A 630 0.42 40.63 -3.63
N ALA A 631 -0.40 40.17 -4.59
CA ALA A 631 -1.87 40.21 -4.52
C ALA A 631 -2.46 39.37 -3.37
N ARG A 632 -1.64 38.54 -2.71
CA ARG A 632 -2.01 37.75 -1.52
C ARG A 632 -2.03 38.56 -0.22
N TYR A 633 -1.37 39.72 -0.15
CA TYR A 633 -1.12 40.44 1.12
C TYR A 633 -2.37 41.12 1.69
N LEU A 634 -3.00 42.03 0.94
CA LEU A 634 -4.14 42.83 1.42
C LEU A 634 -5.51 42.16 1.17
N ARG A 635 -5.55 40.89 0.77
CA ARG A 635 -6.76 40.11 0.39
C ARG A 635 -7.96 40.18 1.35
N HIS A 636 -7.72 40.52 2.62
CA HIS A 636 -8.74 40.67 3.67
C HIS A 636 -9.17 42.13 3.89
N LEU A 637 -8.25 43.08 3.67
CA LEU A 637 -8.48 44.52 3.77
C LEU A 637 -9.58 44.94 2.79
N ARG A 638 -10.49 45.79 3.26
CA ARG A 638 -11.56 46.37 2.46
C ARG A 638 -11.69 47.84 2.83
N VAL A 639 -11.52 48.70 1.83
CA VAL A 639 -11.40 50.15 2.00
C VAL A 639 -12.21 50.85 0.92
N ALA A 640 -12.65 52.08 1.17
CA ALA A 640 -13.26 52.91 0.13
C ALA A 640 -12.28 54.02 -0.26
N ILE A 641 -12.16 54.30 -1.55
CA ILE A 641 -11.29 55.33 -2.11
C ILE A 641 -12.15 56.13 -3.10
N VAL A 642 -12.48 57.38 -2.76
CA VAL A 642 -13.51 58.17 -3.46
C VAL A 642 -12.94 59.52 -3.91
N GLY A 643 -13.16 59.84 -5.18
CA GLY A 643 -12.53 60.94 -5.90
C GLY A 643 -11.83 60.41 -7.16
N ASP A 644 -11.46 61.34 -8.04
CA ASP A 644 -10.81 61.06 -9.34
C ASP A 644 -9.58 61.97 -9.56
N ASP A 645 -9.01 62.48 -8.46
CA ASP A 645 -7.71 63.14 -8.41
C ASP A 645 -6.57 62.13 -8.64
N THR A 646 -5.43 62.54 -9.20
CA THR A 646 -4.31 61.61 -9.49
C THR A 646 -3.84 60.89 -8.22
N THR A 647 -3.71 61.60 -7.09
CA THR A 647 -3.28 61.00 -5.82
C THR A 647 -4.27 59.98 -5.24
N ILE A 648 -5.52 60.02 -5.71
CA ILE A 648 -6.59 59.06 -5.38
C ILE A 648 -6.60 57.87 -6.35
N VAL A 649 -6.20 58.06 -7.62
CA VAL A 649 -6.04 57.00 -8.62
C VAL A 649 -4.81 56.15 -8.32
N ASP A 650 -3.65 56.77 -8.08
CA ASP A 650 -2.40 56.07 -7.74
C ASP A 650 -2.59 55.19 -6.49
N LEU A 651 -3.30 55.71 -5.48
CA LEU A 651 -3.62 54.99 -4.24
C LEU A 651 -4.62 53.84 -4.44
N ARG A 652 -5.49 53.94 -5.45
CA ARG A 652 -6.47 52.93 -5.85
C ARG A 652 -5.76 51.75 -6.53
N GLU A 653 -4.87 52.04 -7.48
CA GLU A 653 -4.11 51.03 -8.22
C GLU A 653 -3.14 50.28 -7.29
N HIS A 654 -2.35 50.99 -6.49
CA HIS A 654 -1.45 50.39 -5.48
C HIS A 654 -2.20 49.56 -4.42
N ALA A 655 -3.44 49.94 -4.07
CA ALA A 655 -4.27 49.12 -3.19
C ALA A 655 -4.72 47.81 -3.85
N GLU A 656 -5.10 47.85 -5.12
CA GLU A 656 -5.62 46.68 -5.86
C GLU A 656 -4.50 45.71 -6.29
N GLU A 657 -3.31 46.21 -6.65
CA GLU A 657 -2.11 45.39 -6.93
C GLU A 657 -1.76 44.47 -5.74
N TYR A 658 -1.78 45.01 -4.52
CA TYR A 658 -1.52 44.26 -3.30
C TYR A 658 -2.76 43.48 -2.79
N GLY A 659 -3.86 43.49 -3.55
CA GLY A 659 -5.05 42.66 -3.34
C GLY A 659 -6.13 43.22 -2.41
N ALA A 660 -6.09 44.52 -2.07
CA ALA A 660 -7.11 45.15 -1.24
C ALA A 660 -8.44 45.25 -1.98
N LYS A 661 -9.57 45.11 -1.27
CA LYS A 661 -10.89 45.08 -1.88
C LYS A 661 -11.57 46.44 -1.82
N LEU A 662 -11.62 47.15 -2.95
CA LEU A 662 -12.23 48.47 -3.00
C LEU A 662 -13.76 48.43 -2.88
N ALA A 663 -14.30 49.35 -2.07
CA ALA A 663 -15.67 49.30 -1.59
C ALA A 663 -16.60 50.30 -2.31
N VAL A 664 -17.12 49.92 -3.48
CA VAL A 664 -18.13 50.69 -4.24
C VAL A 664 -19.38 51.02 -3.40
N LYS A 665 -19.75 50.14 -2.46
CA LYS A 665 -20.82 50.35 -1.46
C LYS A 665 -20.25 50.30 -0.04
N ILE A 666 -20.47 51.36 0.72
CA ILE A 666 -20.02 51.52 2.11
C ILE A 666 -20.85 50.64 3.05
N THR A 667 -20.20 49.85 3.90
CA THR A 667 -20.83 49.00 4.92
C THR A 667 -19.86 48.83 6.10
N LYS A 668 -20.31 48.29 7.25
CA LYS A 668 -19.50 48.05 8.46
C LYS A 668 -18.25 47.17 8.28
N THR A 669 -18.01 46.58 7.10
CA THR A 669 -16.79 45.82 6.77
C THR A 669 -15.77 46.63 5.97
N VAL A 670 -15.98 47.94 5.79
CA VAL A 670 -14.99 48.89 5.27
C VAL A 670 -14.18 49.44 6.45
N ARG A 671 -12.85 49.27 6.44
CA ARG A 671 -11.97 49.66 7.56
C ARG A 671 -11.85 51.17 7.72
N TRP A 672 -11.78 51.88 6.60
CA TRP A 672 -11.79 53.34 6.50
C TRP A 672 -12.12 53.76 5.05
N MET A 673 -12.39 55.05 4.85
CA MET A 673 -12.71 55.65 3.56
C MET A 673 -11.83 56.87 3.29
N VAL A 674 -11.05 56.83 2.21
CA VAL A 674 -10.24 57.95 1.73
C VAL A 674 -11.09 58.89 0.88
N THR A 675 -10.99 60.19 1.15
CA THR A 675 -11.67 61.25 0.42
C THR A 675 -10.93 62.59 0.54
N LEU A 676 -11.15 63.49 -0.42
CA LEU A 676 -10.79 64.90 -0.35
C LEU A 676 -11.94 65.80 0.15
N THR A 677 -13.16 65.27 0.23
CA THR A 677 -14.38 66.03 0.55
C THR A 677 -15.15 65.41 1.75
N PRO A 678 -14.56 65.37 2.97
CA PRO A 678 -15.12 64.66 4.12
C PRO A 678 -16.52 65.13 4.53
N ASP A 679 -16.86 66.40 4.29
CA ASP A 679 -18.17 67.00 4.57
C ASP A 679 -19.21 66.78 3.47
N SER A 680 -18.87 66.05 2.38
CA SER A 680 -19.81 65.74 1.29
C SER A 680 -21.11 65.13 1.82
N SER A 681 -22.23 65.57 1.27
CA SER A 681 -23.58 65.07 1.58
C SER A 681 -23.99 63.83 0.77
N ASP A 682 -23.11 63.31 -0.10
CA ASP A 682 -23.42 62.16 -0.93
C ASP A 682 -23.67 60.86 -0.13
N SER A 683 -24.27 59.87 -0.80
CA SER A 683 -24.70 58.62 -0.19
C SER A 683 -23.56 57.75 0.36
N ARG A 684 -22.32 57.90 -0.13
CA ARG A 684 -21.15 57.18 0.42
C ARG A 684 -20.68 57.84 1.70
N HIS A 685 -20.48 59.16 1.69
CA HIS A 685 -20.04 59.92 2.87
C HIS A 685 -21.09 59.91 4.00
N ALA A 686 -22.37 60.04 3.67
CA ALA A 686 -23.46 59.89 4.64
C ALA A 686 -23.50 58.48 5.25
N SER A 687 -23.31 57.43 4.44
CA SER A 687 -23.23 56.04 4.95
C SER A 687 -21.98 55.79 5.79
N ALA A 688 -20.84 56.40 5.47
CA ALA A 688 -19.61 56.27 6.25
C ALA A 688 -19.78 56.84 7.66
N ARG A 689 -20.29 58.08 7.76
CA ARG A 689 -20.57 58.75 9.05
C ARG A 689 -21.63 58.00 9.86
N ALA A 690 -22.73 57.57 9.23
CA ALA A 690 -23.80 56.82 9.90
C ALA A 690 -23.38 55.41 10.40
N LEU A 691 -22.27 54.87 9.88
CA LEU A 691 -21.72 53.57 10.29
C LEU A 691 -20.46 53.69 11.16
N GLY A 692 -20.00 54.90 11.48
CA GLY A 692 -18.79 55.14 12.27
C GLY A 692 -17.48 54.80 11.56
N ILE A 693 -17.48 54.77 10.22
CA ILE A 693 -16.31 54.41 9.41
C ILE A 693 -15.41 55.66 9.28
N PRO A 694 -14.11 55.59 9.65
CA PRO A 694 -13.21 56.74 9.56
C PRO A 694 -13.12 57.31 8.15
N LEU A 695 -13.34 58.61 8.02
CA LEU A 695 -13.00 59.40 6.85
C LEU A 695 -11.58 59.94 7.01
N ILE A 696 -10.71 59.66 6.05
CA ILE A 696 -9.28 60.03 6.07
C ILE A 696 -8.87 60.70 4.77
N ASN A 697 -7.81 61.51 4.81
CA ASN A 697 -7.26 62.17 3.62
C ASN A 697 -6.32 61.22 2.82
N PRO A 698 -5.90 61.57 1.58
CA PRO A 698 -5.07 60.68 0.75
C PRO A 698 -3.73 60.32 1.38
N ALA A 699 -3.05 61.27 2.05
CA ALA A 699 -1.78 61.02 2.72
C ALA A 699 -1.91 60.01 3.88
N GLN A 700 -3.00 60.10 4.65
CA GLN A 700 -3.34 59.11 5.67
C GLN A 700 -3.69 57.75 5.05
N GLY A 701 -4.34 57.72 3.89
CA GLY A 701 -4.63 56.51 3.12
C GLY A 701 -3.35 55.79 2.67
N TRP A 702 -2.38 56.51 2.12
CA TRP A 702 -1.06 55.99 1.75
C TRP A 702 -0.32 55.38 2.95
N ILE A 703 -0.30 56.08 4.10
CA ILE A 703 0.30 55.55 5.34
C ILE A 703 -0.39 54.25 5.75
N GLN A 704 -1.73 54.23 5.79
CA GLN A 704 -2.50 53.06 6.23
C GLN A 704 -2.41 51.84 5.29
N ILE A 705 -2.21 52.04 3.98
CA ILE A 705 -1.94 50.93 3.05
C ILE A 705 -0.50 50.43 3.22
N ASN A 706 0.50 51.31 3.24
CA ASN A 706 1.90 50.88 3.34
C ASN A 706 2.23 50.23 4.70
N GLU A 707 1.58 50.67 5.78
CA GLU A 707 1.62 50.01 7.10
C GLU A 707 0.99 48.62 7.05
N ALA A 708 -0.16 48.46 6.38
CA ALA A 708 -0.83 47.16 6.22
C ALA A 708 -0.07 46.18 5.30
N ILE A 709 0.63 46.69 4.27
CA ILE A 709 1.54 45.91 3.42
C ILE A 709 2.70 45.40 4.29
N ARG A 710 3.41 46.31 4.99
CA ARG A 710 4.54 45.97 5.85
C ARG A 710 4.17 44.97 6.96
N GLU A 711 2.99 45.11 7.57
CA GLU A 711 2.46 44.11 8.51
C GLU A 711 2.28 42.74 7.85
N ALA A 712 1.72 42.69 6.64
CA ALA A 712 1.48 41.45 5.92
C ALA A 712 2.78 40.78 5.46
N GLU A 713 3.77 41.56 5.03
CA GLU A 713 5.12 41.11 4.66
C GLU A 713 5.88 40.54 5.85
N MET A 714 5.89 41.24 6.99
CA MET A 714 6.50 40.72 8.24
C MET A 714 5.88 39.37 8.64
N LYS A 715 4.54 39.27 8.65
CA LYS A 715 3.82 38.04 9.00
C LYS A 715 4.06 36.93 7.96
N ALA A 716 4.19 37.28 6.68
CA ALA A 716 4.54 36.33 5.62
C ALA A 716 5.99 35.82 5.78
N PHE A 717 6.93 36.69 6.15
CA PHE A 717 8.33 36.34 6.40
C PHE A 717 8.49 35.44 7.64
N GLU A 718 7.83 35.77 8.75
CA GLU A 718 7.79 34.93 9.96
C GLU A 718 7.21 33.53 9.67
N HIS A 719 6.08 33.47 8.96
CA HIS A 719 5.45 32.22 8.54
C HIS A 719 6.34 31.44 7.56
N GLN A 720 7.03 32.12 6.63
CA GLN A 720 7.97 31.48 5.73
C GLN A 720 9.19 30.91 6.46
N GLN A 721 9.73 31.60 7.48
CA GLN A 721 10.78 31.04 8.34
C GLN A 721 10.31 29.77 9.06
N GLN A 722 9.09 29.77 9.59
CA GLN A 722 8.50 28.59 10.26
C GLN A 722 8.32 27.41 9.27
N ILE A 723 7.86 27.68 8.05
CA ILE A 723 7.78 26.68 6.97
C ILE A 723 9.17 26.15 6.62
N THR A 724 10.16 27.02 6.40
CA THR A 724 11.53 26.64 6.02
C THR A 724 12.22 25.84 7.12
N ALA A 725 12.09 26.23 8.39
CA ALA A 725 12.61 25.45 9.52
C ALA A 725 11.95 24.06 9.60
N SER A 726 10.64 23.99 9.40
CA SER A 726 9.89 22.73 9.37
C SER A 726 10.16 21.89 8.12
N ALA A 727 10.58 22.50 7.01
CA ALA A 727 11.08 21.81 5.81
C ALA A 727 12.47 21.23 6.07
N ALA A 728 13.42 22.02 6.54
CA ALA A 728 14.79 21.57 6.85
C ALA A 728 14.83 20.45 7.92
N LEU A 729 13.91 20.46 8.89
CA LEU A 729 13.78 19.35 9.86
C LEU A 729 13.24 18.06 9.22
N ARG A 730 12.28 18.17 8.29
CA ARG A 730 11.79 17.02 7.51
C ARG A 730 12.86 16.49 6.56
N GLU A 731 13.60 17.38 5.91
CA GLU A 731 14.70 17.07 5.01
C GLU A 731 15.85 16.36 5.73
N ARG A 732 16.24 16.81 6.94
CA ARG A 732 17.21 16.07 7.77
C ARG A 732 16.73 14.67 8.13
N ARG A 733 15.49 14.52 8.61
CA ARG A 733 14.92 13.20 8.94
C ARG A 733 14.82 12.30 7.70
N ALA A 734 14.49 12.87 6.54
CA ALA A 734 14.49 12.14 5.28
C ALA A 734 15.90 11.69 4.89
N ALA A 735 16.91 12.57 4.99
CA ALA A 735 18.31 12.23 4.71
C ALA A 735 18.87 11.18 5.68
N GLU A 736 18.56 11.26 6.97
CA GLU A 736 18.90 10.27 8.00
C GLU A 736 18.28 8.90 7.69
N ALA A 737 16.99 8.88 7.31
CA ALA A 737 16.29 7.66 6.93
C ALA A 737 16.81 7.07 5.61
N ASP A 738 17.11 7.91 4.61
CA ASP A 738 17.57 7.50 3.27
C ASP A 738 19.04 7.00 3.33
N ALA A 739 19.88 7.59 4.19
CA ALA A 739 21.26 7.16 4.43
C ALA A 739 21.37 5.77 5.08
N TYR A 740 20.34 5.30 5.79
CA TYR A 740 20.30 3.91 6.28
C TYR A 740 20.24 2.90 5.12
N TRP A 741 19.57 3.25 4.02
CA TRP A 741 19.29 2.34 2.90
C TRP A 741 20.32 2.40 1.77
N ARG A 742 21.10 3.48 1.64
CA ARG A 742 22.11 3.63 0.58
C ARG A 742 23.47 3.04 0.99
N PRO A 743 23.85 1.84 0.52
CA PRO A 743 25.24 1.40 0.59
C PRO A 743 26.14 2.25 -0.32
N THR A 744 27.44 2.28 -0.01
CA THR A 744 28.47 3.02 -0.75
C THR A 744 29.41 2.06 -1.48
N TRP A 745 30.07 2.50 -2.54
CA TRP A 745 31.00 1.63 -3.28
C TRP A 745 32.30 1.39 -2.51
N ARG A 746 32.68 0.12 -2.32
CA ARG A 746 33.97 -0.23 -1.70
C ARG A 746 35.12 0.21 -2.58
N ALA A 747 36.16 0.78 -1.98
CA ALA A 747 37.42 1.10 -2.68
C ALA A 747 38.08 -0.13 -3.33
N VAL A 748 37.92 -1.32 -2.72
CA VAL A 748 38.38 -2.62 -3.23
C VAL A 748 37.22 -3.62 -3.14
N GLU A 749 37.02 -4.44 -4.17
CA GLU A 749 36.01 -5.50 -4.13
C GLU A 749 36.40 -6.66 -3.21
N LEU A 750 35.42 -7.35 -2.63
CA LEU A 750 35.67 -8.55 -1.82
C LEU A 750 35.87 -9.77 -2.71
N ASP A 751 36.85 -10.62 -2.39
CA ASP A 751 37.13 -11.88 -3.11
C ASP A 751 36.12 -13.01 -2.81
N HIS A 752 35.21 -12.81 -1.85
CA HIS A 752 34.14 -13.72 -1.45
C HIS A 752 32.87 -12.92 -1.14
N ASP A 753 31.69 -13.56 -1.17
CA ASP A 753 30.51 -12.98 -0.51
C ASP A 753 30.68 -13.12 1.01
N PRO A 754 30.66 -12.03 1.81
CA PRO A 754 30.63 -12.13 3.27
C PRO A 754 29.32 -12.75 3.81
N GLY A 755 28.29 -12.89 2.98
CA GLY A 755 26.99 -13.43 3.37
C GLY A 755 26.16 -12.43 4.19
N PRO A 756 25.08 -12.88 4.84
CA PRO A 756 24.37 -12.08 5.83
C PRO A 756 25.21 -11.98 7.11
N GLN A 757 25.82 -10.82 7.36
CA GLN A 757 26.43 -10.54 8.66
C GLN A 757 25.34 -10.52 9.74
N ALA A 758 25.53 -11.31 10.79
CA ALA A 758 24.92 -11.01 12.08
C ALA A 758 25.58 -9.74 12.61
N TRP A 759 24.78 -8.70 12.87
CA TRP A 759 25.25 -7.50 13.56
C TRP A 759 25.06 -7.73 15.06
N ASP A 760 26.16 -7.96 15.76
CA ASP A 760 26.22 -7.78 17.21
C ASP A 760 26.24 -6.27 17.54
N GLU A 761 25.62 -5.91 18.68
CA GLU A 761 25.38 -4.54 19.22
C GLU A 761 24.28 -3.68 18.55
#